data_AF-D2S8N1-F1
#
_entry.id   AF-D2S8N1-F1
#
_cell.length_a   1.000
_cell.length_b   1.000
_cell.length_c   1.000
_cell.angle_alpha   90.00
_cell.angle_beta   90.00
_cell.angle_gamma   90.00
#
_symmetry.space_group_name_H-M   'P 1'
#
loop_
_entity.id
_entity.type
_entity.pdbx_description
1 polymer ?
#
loop_
_entity_poly.entity_id
_entity_poly.type
_entity_poly.pdbx_seq_one_letter_code
_entity_poly.pdbx_strand_id
1 'polypeptide(L)'
;MTRLAALLLAVLAVLVAGGGTARAAPAEGASADRVVVVGVPGLVWDDVDPQATPQLWALAEGSPIGAVSVRAARATSCVLDGWATLGAGNRARFPAPDESIPPVPLPTVPLPGEAPADPGAPADAAPQESTPPVPPASPALSHCGLQERLAAAGLADPQTAVAAVAADSATARFGADPAALGQAVGCATVVGRAPALAVAAPGVTIGQREQLPADPGELLTGCPLALVGLNDLVDAGEPALEGSDTGTEPRPRAAALAAIDAALGRLVEAVAAAPGETLLLVQGISEVNDGRAQLHVAIASGPGFTEPRWLTSASTGRAPFVQLIDVAPTVLAALGLERTASMNGQPLQSEDERRPLAEAIPLLERANTAASVHYRSTGAFFIGLVLLNAAVVGLGLLVAGGRRRDRAPRPAGERLRGAVRPVALGAAAVPVASYLAGLLPWERAGVPRLALAGSVLLAAAAVLAVAALGPWRRHRLGPPAAVLVITLGTLVGDVLTGSTLELNGLLGYDPIVAGRFTGYGNLGFGLLGTSALLLTAALATAAGRRAPAGRARVATAAVVLGAGALTVLVVGAPMLGRDFGGVLAALPGFLLLAMLLTGTRVTVTRMAAVLALAVAAVGSLAFVDWLRPPSERSHLGRFVEQLLTGEAWTVVSRKAEANLGILFGSPLAWLLPVALVAAVWLVRPAGWLPGPLRGPGLLRGRRDLLPAADLVVLRAGLLAAALSLALGAAANDSGVALPATAATLLVPLLVWLGAGPRSGAEVADGTPSDRAGEGGTRVTVVSRGSTAWHA
;
A
#
# COMPACT_ATOMS: atom_id res chain seq x y z
N MET A 1 -11.72 -25.29 27.52
CA MET A 1 -10.76 -24.19 27.27
C MET A 1 -9.35 -24.74 27.04
N THR A 2 -8.84 -25.63 27.89
CA THR A 2 -7.52 -26.30 27.76
C THR A 2 -7.10 -26.69 26.34
N ARG A 3 -7.87 -27.50 25.60
CA ARG A 3 -7.52 -27.90 24.21
C ARG A 3 -7.47 -26.75 23.20
N LEU A 4 -8.22 -25.68 23.43
CA LEU A 4 -8.22 -24.48 22.58
C LEU A 4 -6.96 -23.64 22.83
N ALA A 5 -6.60 -23.46 24.11
CA ALA A 5 -5.38 -22.78 24.51
C ALA A 5 -4.14 -23.54 24.01
N ALA A 6 -4.14 -24.88 24.10
CA ALA A 6 -3.04 -25.71 23.58
C ALA A 6 -2.86 -25.58 22.05
N LEU A 7 -3.95 -25.59 21.27
CA LEU A 7 -3.89 -25.36 19.82
C LEU A 7 -3.39 -23.94 19.51
N LEU A 8 -3.86 -22.93 20.25
CA LEU A 8 -3.42 -21.55 20.08
C LEU A 8 -1.92 -21.41 20.36
N LEU A 9 -1.45 -21.95 21.48
CA LEU A 9 -0.05 -21.95 21.87
C LEU A 9 0.82 -22.71 20.86
N ALA A 10 0.33 -23.80 20.28
CA ALA A 10 1.05 -24.52 19.23
C ALA A 10 1.18 -23.70 17.93
N VAL A 11 0.11 -23.05 17.47
CA VAL A 11 0.15 -22.17 16.28
C VAL A 11 1.07 -20.96 16.52
N LEU A 12 0.97 -20.34 17.69
CA LEU A 12 1.87 -19.25 18.11
C LEU A 12 3.32 -19.73 18.18
N ALA A 13 3.59 -20.90 18.76
CA ALA A 13 4.93 -21.47 18.83
C ALA A 13 5.52 -21.77 17.44
N VAL A 14 4.71 -22.21 16.46
CA VAL A 14 5.16 -22.41 15.06
C VAL A 14 5.48 -21.08 14.38
N LEU A 15 4.64 -20.05 14.56
CA LEU A 15 4.91 -18.70 14.05
C LEU A 15 6.22 -18.11 14.61
N VAL A 16 6.56 -18.46 15.86
CA VAL A 16 7.76 -18.00 16.56
C VAL A 16 9.00 -18.83 16.22
N ALA A 17 8.88 -20.15 16.10
CA ALA A 17 9.98 -21.03 15.72
C ALA A 17 10.45 -20.77 14.28
N GLY A 18 9.51 -20.45 13.36
CA GLY A 18 9.82 -19.93 12.02
C GLY A 18 10.19 -18.44 12.00
N GLY A 19 10.16 -17.77 13.16
CA GLY A 19 10.58 -16.38 13.38
C GLY A 19 11.96 -16.25 14.02
N GLY A 20 12.72 -17.34 14.07
CA GLY A 20 14.18 -17.23 14.09
C GLY A 20 14.61 -16.47 12.84
N THR A 21 14.90 -15.17 13.01
CA THR A 21 15.63 -14.39 12.02
C THR A 21 16.87 -15.19 11.67
N ALA A 22 16.93 -15.73 10.45
CA ALA A 22 18.17 -16.27 9.92
C ALA A 22 19.20 -15.15 10.07
N ARG A 23 20.18 -15.36 10.96
CA ARG A 23 21.28 -14.42 11.16
C ARG A 23 22.07 -14.54 9.87
N ALA A 24 21.75 -13.69 8.89
CA ALA A 24 22.63 -13.47 7.76
C ALA A 24 23.98 -13.12 8.39
N ALA A 25 24.96 -14.00 8.20
CA ALA A 25 26.32 -13.63 8.50
C ALA A 25 26.61 -12.35 7.70
N PRO A 26 27.37 -11.38 8.24
CA PRO A 26 27.91 -10.34 7.39
C PRO A 26 28.62 -11.03 6.22
N ALA A 27 28.39 -10.56 4.99
CA ALA A 27 29.01 -11.17 3.82
C ALA A 27 30.53 -11.20 4.05
N GLU A 28 31.11 -12.41 4.11
CA GLU A 28 32.52 -12.59 4.40
C GLU A 28 33.34 -11.87 3.31
N GLY A 29 34.04 -10.79 3.69
CA GLY A 29 34.82 -9.95 2.77
C GLY A 29 34.20 -8.59 2.38
N ALA A 30 33.10 -8.14 2.98
CA ALA A 30 32.48 -6.84 2.67
C ALA A 30 33.12 -5.60 3.39
N SER A 31 34.30 -5.72 3.98
CA SER A 31 34.97 -4.60 4.67
C SER A 31 35.81 -3.78 3.70
N ALA A 32 35.78 -2.46 3.83
CA ALA A 32 36.52 -1.52 3.00
C ALA A 32 37.23 -0.48 3.87
N ASP A 33 38.41 -0.02 3.44
CA ASP A 33 39.12 1.11 4.05
C ASP A 33 38.37 2.43 3.80
N ARG A 34 37.64 2.52 2.68
CA ARG A 34 36.91 3.71 2.24
C ARG A 34 35.59 3.37 1.56
N VAL A 35 34.64 4.30 1.60
CA VAL A 35 33.38 4.22 0.86
C VAL A 35 33.13 5.52 0.10
N VAL A 36 32.85 5.40 -1.19
CA VAL A 36 32.45 6.50 -2.08
C VAL A 36 30.99 6.30 -2.46
N VAL A 37 30.14 7.28 -2.16
CA VAL A 37 28.72 7.25 -2.54
C VAL A 37 28.45 8.34 -3.57
N VAL A 38 28.13 7.91 -4.79
CA VAL A 38 27.76 8.79 -5.92
C VAL A 38 26.24 8.83 -6.01
N GLY A 39 25.65 9.98 -5.66
CA GLY A 39 24.23 10.24 -5.76
C GLY A 39 23.88 11.04 -7.02
N VAL A 40 22.98 10.49 -7.84
CA VAL A 40 22.58 11.09 -9.14
C VAL A 40 21.06 11.31 -9.16
N PRO A 41 20.55 12.55 -8.98
CA PRO A 41 19.13 12.86 -9.11
C PRO A 41 18.59 12.43 -10.49
N GLY A 42 17.43 11.77 -10.52
CA GLY A 42 16.73 11.47 -11.77
C GLY A 42 17.33 10.36 -12.66
N LEU A 43 18.37 9.66 -12.20
CA LEU A 43 19.00 8.55 -12.95
C LEU A 43 18.13 7.28 -12.90
N VAL A 44 17.75 6.77 -14.06
CA VAL A 44 16.91 5.56 -14.23
C VAL A 44 17.60 4.56 -15.16
N TRP A 45 17.11 3.31 -15.19
CA TRP A 45 17.75 2.25 -15.97
C TRP A 45 17.68 2.47 -17.49
N ASP A 46 16.66 3.18 -17.99
CA ASP A 46 16.58 3.66 -19.38
C ASP A 46 17.75 4.60 -19.78
N ASP A 47 18.50 5.16 -18.82
CA ASP A 47 19.66 6.02 -19.10
C ASP A 47 20.99 5.24 -19.25
N VAL A 48 20.99 3.92 -19.00
CA VAL A 48 22.20 3.07 -19.03
C VAL A 48 22.31 2.36 -20.39
N ASP A 49 23.17 2.88 -21.26
CA ASP A 49 23.30 2.48 -22.66
C ASP A 49 24.79 2.38 -23.07
N PRO A 50 25.20 1.35 -23.83
CA PRO A 50 26.61 1.10 -24.12
C PRO A 50 27.25 2.14 -25.07
N GLN A 51 26.46 3.03 -25.70
CA GLN A 51 26.95 4.10 -26.56
C GLN A 51 26.82 5.48 -25.90
N ALA A 52 25.71 5.76 -25.22
CA ALA A 52 25.45 7.05 -24.60
C ALA A 52 26.06 7.22 -23.21
N THR A 53 26.14 6.13 -22.43
CA THR A 53 26.68 6.11 -21.05
C THR A 53 27.61 4.89 -20.83
N PRO A 54 28.72 4.80 -21.59
CA PRO A 54 29.60 3.63 -21.57
C PRO A 54 30.28 3.37 -20.22
N GLN A 55 30.53 4.38 -19.38
CA GLN A 55 31.15 4.19 -18.06
C GLN A 55 30.14 3.60 -17.06
N LEU A 56 28.89 4.08 -17.06
CA LEU A 56 27.77 3.49 -16.33
C LEU A 56 27.51 2.06 -16.79
N TRP A 57 27.52 1.79 -18.10
CA TRP A 57 27.38 0.44 -18.65
C TRP A 57 28.48 -0.49 -18.15
N ALA A 58 29.76 -0.11 -18.32
CA ALA A 58 30.89 -0.95 -17.91
C ALA A 58 30.90 -1.23 -16.40
N LEU A 59 30.61 -0.21 -15.57
CA LEU A 59 30.49 -0.39 -14.13
C LEU A 59 29.33 -1.33 -13.76
N ALA A 60 28.16 -1.13 -14.38
CA ALA A 60 27.00 -1.99 -14.15
C ALA A 60 27.25 -3.43 -14.62
N GLU A 61 28.04 -3.66 -15.68
CA GLU A 61 28.27 -4.97 -16.29
C GLU A 61 29.06 -5.91 -15.37
N GLY A 62 30.08 -5.39 -14.67
CA GLY A 62 30.85 -6.16 -13.68
C GLY A 62 30.24 -6.24 -12.28
N SER A 63 29.26 -5.40 -11.96
CA SER A 63 28.79 -5.18 -10.58
C SER A 63 27.42 -5.80 -10.26
N PRO A 64 27.11 -6.03 -8.98
CA PRO A 64 25.74 -6.15 -8.48
C PRO A 64 24.90 -4.90 -8.78
N ILE A 65 23.69 -5.11 -9.29
CA ILE A 65 22.76 -4.01 -9.64
C ILE A 65 21.34 -4.24 -9.10
N GLY A 66 20.58 -3.16 -8.94
CA GLY A 66 19.18 -3.22 -8.52
C GLY A 66 18.35 -1.99 -8.87
N ALA A 67 17.08 -2.06 -8.52
CA ALA A 67 16.12 -0.96 -8.62
C ALA A 67 15.93 -0.33 -7.23
N VAL A 68 16.44 0.89 -7.02
CA VAL A 68 16.28 1.60 -5.74
C VAL A 68 14.98 2.38 -5.69
N SER A 69 14.28 2.24 -4.58
CA SER A 69 13.20 3.13 -4.19
C SER A 69 13.75 4.30 -3.38
N VAL A 70 13.61 5.51 -3.92
CA VAL A 70 14.10 6.77 -3.33
C VAL A 70 13.18 7.33 -2.24
N ARG A 71 12.22 6.55 -1.73
CA ARG A 71 11.09 7.03 -0.93
C ARG A 71 11.47 7.76 0.36
N ALA A 72 11.28 9.07 0.35
CA ALA A 72 11.41 9.98 1.48
C ALA A 72 10.16 9.98 2.40
N ALA A 73 10.14 10.87 3.39
CA ALA A 73 8.99 11.13 4.25
C ALA A 73 7.84 11.92 3.56
N ARG A 74 7.87 12.05 2.23
CA ARG A 74 6.83 12.70 1.40
C ARG A 74 6.47 11.87 0.15
N ALA A 75 5.54 12.34 -0.67
CA ALA A 75 5.02 11.60 -1.84
C ALA A 75 6.06 11.41 -2.95
N THR A 76 6.72 12.51 -3.32
CA THR A 76 7.75 12.59 -4.36
C THR A 76 9.04 13.07 -3.71
N SER A 77 10.10 12.27 -3.77
CA SER A 77 11.40 12.65 -3.20
C SER A 77 12.14 13.60 -4.13
N CYS A 78 12.48 14.79 -3.65
CA CYS A 78 13.35 15.73 -4.37
C CYS A 78 14.79 15.66 -3.82
N VAL A 79 15.74 16.37 -4.43
CA VAL A 79 17.18 16.19 -4.18
C VAL A 79 17.61 16.32 -2.71
N LEU A 80 17.03 17.26 -1.95
CA LEU A 80 17.35 17.42 -0.53
C LEU A 80 16.67 16.34 0.33
N ASP A 81 15.47 15.89 -0.04
CA ASP A 81 14.82 14.73 0.60
C ASP A 81 15.66 13.45 0.44
N GLY A 82 16.27 13.28 -0.74
CA GLY A 82 17.13 12.15 -1.08
C GLY A 82 18.36 12.09 -0.18
N TRP A 83 19.16 13.16 -0.13
CA TRP A 83 20.34 13.23 0.74
C TRP A 83 20.00 13.15 2.23
N ALA A 84 18.91 13.77 2.69
CA ALA A 84 18.43 13.63 4.06
C ALA A 84 18.05 12.18 4.40
N THR A 85 17.33 11.49 3.51
CA THR A 85 16.89 10.09 3.68
C THR A 85 18.07 9.12 3.66
N LEU A 86 19.04 9.35 2.77
CA LEU A 86 20.29 8.61 2.70
C LEU A 86 21.07 8.73 4.01
N GLY A 87 21.39 9.96 4.43
CA GLY A 87 22.20 10.21 5.63
C GLY A 87 21.54 9.79 6.95
N ALA A 88 20.21 9.74 7.01
CA ALA A 88 19.48 9.26 8.18
C ALA A 88 19.34 7.72 8.25
N GLY A 89 19.63 6.98 7.17
CA GLY A 89 19.33 5.54 7.05
C GLY A 89 17.84 5.21 7.30
N ASN A 90 16.97 6.20 7.12
CA ASN A 90 15.55 6.21 7.47
C ASN A 90 14.86 7.36 6.73
N ARG A 91 13.53 7.33 6.60
CA ARG A 91 12.79 8.32 5.80
C ARG A 91 12.80 9.70 6.47
N ALA A 92 13.42 10.67 5.82
CA ALA A 92 13.38 12.08 6.18
C ALA A 92 12.74 12.91 5.06
N ARG A 93 12.40 14.17 5.32
CA ARG A 93 12.12 15.16 4.26
C ARG A 93 12.75 16.50 4.58
N PHE A 94 13.13 17.23 3.55
CA PHE A 94 13.52 18.62 3.68
C PHE A 94 12.25 19.48 3.88
N PRO A 95 12.24 20.45 4.80
CA PRO A 95 11.07 21.30 5.07
C PRO A 95 10.82 22.28 3.92
N ALA A 96 10.13 21.82 2.89
CA ALA A 96 9.63 22.57 1.75
C ALA A 96 8.11 22.34 1.56
N PRO A 97 7.39 23.25 0.87
CA PRO A 97 5.97 23.04 0.55
C PRO A 97 5.74 21.76 -0.25
N ASP A 98 4.58 21.13 -0.06
CA ASP A 98 4.32 19.82 -0.68
C ASP A 98 3.92 19.91 -2.18
N GLU A 99 3.64 21.10 -2.70
CA GLU A 99 3.21 21.33 -4.09
C GLU A 99 4.04 22.44 -4.77
N SER A 100 4.16 22.34 -6.10
CA SER A 100 4.61 23.45 -6.96
C SER A 100 3.67 24.64 -6.81
N ILE A 101 4.24 25.83 -6.60
CA ILE A 101 3.48 27.10 -6.52
C ILE A 101 2.61 27.21 -7.80
N PRO A 102 1.31 27.53 -7.70
CA PRO A 102 0.46 27.67 -8.87
C PRO A 102 0.99 28.76 -9.80
N PRO A 103 0.73 28.68 -11.12
CA PRO A 103 1.20 29.69 -12.06
C PRO A 103 0.76 31.08 -11.62
N VAL A 104 1.74 31.97 -11.42
CA VAL A 104 1.48 33.39 -11.17
C VAL A 104 0.67 33.90 -12.36
N PRO A 105 -0.52 34.49 -12.16
CA PRO A 105 -1.28 35.06 -13.26
C PRO A 105 -0.40 36.10 -13.97
N LEU A 106 -0.17 35.91 -15.27
CA LEU A 106 0.60 36.86 -16.07
C LEU A 106 0.00 38.27 -15.87
N PRO A 107 0.83 39.30 -15.59
CA PRO A 107 0.32 40.66 -15.54
C PRO A 107 -0.26 41.00 -16.91
N THR A 108 -1.58 41.21 -16.96
CA THR A 108 -2.24 41.75 -18.15
C THR A 108 -1.79 43.18 -18.35
N VAL A 109 -0.72 43.36 -19.14
CA VAL A 109 -0.24 44.65 -19.58
C VAL A 109 -1.37 45.36 -20.33
N PRO A 110 -1.85 46.53 -19.87
CA PRO A 110 -2.78 47.33 -20.67
C PRO A 110 -2.07 47.73 -21.97
N LEU A 111 -2.76 47.59 -23.11
CA LEU A 111 -2.22 48.04 -24.39
C LEU A 111 -1.94 49.56 -24.34
N PRO A 112 -0.94 50.08 -25.08
CA PRO A 112 -0.53 51.48 -24.94
C PRO A 112 -1.67 52.43 -25.31
N GLY A 113 -2.18 53.19 -24.33
CA GLY A 113 -3.32 54.09 -24.54
C GLY A 113 -3.78 54.86 -23.31
N GLU A 114 -3.58 54.35 -22.09
CA GLU A 114 -4.06 54.99 -20.85
C GLU A 114 -2.92 55.51 -19.97
N ALA A 115 -2.59 56.79 -20.14
CA ALA A 115 -2.02 57.65 -19.10
C ALA A 115 -2.98 58.83 -18.93
N PRO A 116 -3.35 59.20 -17.70
CA PRO A 116 -2.55 60.16 -16.90
C PRO A 116 -2.55 59.82 -15.38
N ALA A 117 -1.87 60.51 -14.47
CA ALA A 117 -0.64 61.33 -14.44
C ALA A 117 -0.40 61.73 -12.96
N ASP A 118 0.84 62.02 -12.55
CA ASP A 118 1.08 63.13 -11.60
C ASP A 118 2.54 63.62 -11.64
N PRO A 119 2.83 64.89 -11.97
CA PRO A 119 4.18 65.44 -11.99
C PRO A 119 4.53 66.21 -10.69
N GLY A 120 5.05 65.53 -9.67
CA GLY A 120 5.30 66.21 -8.38
C GLY A 120 6.06 65.47 -7.28
N ALA A 121 7.31 65.04 -7.53
CA ALA A 121 8.24 64.66 -6.45
C ALA A 121 9.68 65.06 -6.80
N PRO A 122 10.38 65.88 -5.98
CA PRO A 122 11.76 66.26 -6.24
C PRO A 122 12.75 65.13 -5.92
N ALA A 123 13.85 65.09 -6.66
CA ALA A 123 14.92 64.13 -6.45
C ALA A 123 15.85 64.55 -5.31
N ASP A 124 16.09 63.64 -4.36
CA ASP A 124 17.32 63.59 -3.54
C ASP A 124 17.39 62.25 -2.76
N ALA A 125 18.11 61.27 -3.32
CA ALA A 125 18.65 60.12 -2.59
C ALA A 125 19.84 59.52 -3.36
N ALA A 126 20.90 59.17 -2.65
CA ALA A 126 22.12 58.57 -3.21
C ALA A 126 21.85 57.23 -3.93
N PRO A 127 22.73 56.78 -4.85
CA PRO A 127 22.59 55.47 -5.46
C PRO A 127 22.72 54.37 -4.40
N GLN A 128 21.59 53.83 -3.96
CA GLN A 128 21.56 52.48 -3.42
C GLN A 128 22.01 51.54 -4.54
N GLU A 129 22.97 50.67 -4.25
CA GLU A 129 23.16 49.46 -5.06
C GLU A 129 21.83 48.71 -5.06
N SER A 130 21.11 48.82 -6.17
CA SER A 130 19.95 48.00 -6.41
C SER A 130 20.42 46.56 -6.48
N THR A 131 20.15 45.78 -5.42
CA THR A 131 20.01 44.32 -5.56
C THR A 131 19.26 44.05 -6.86
N PRO A 132 19.82 43.27 -7.79
CA PRO A 132 19.21 43.07 -9.09
C PRO A 132 17.77 42.58 -8.87
N PRO A 133 16.78 43.15 -9.56
CA PRO A 133 15.39 42.77 -9.35
C PRO A 133 15.28 41.27 -9.62
N VAL A 134 14.88 40.51 -8.60
CA VAL A 134 14.59 39.09 -8.74
C VAL A 134 13.54 38.98 -9.85
N PRO A 135 13.85 38.31 -10.99
CA PRO A 135 12.93 38.27 -12.11
C PRO A 135 11.62 37.61 -11.66
N PRO A 136 10.46 38.10 -12.14
CA PRO A 136 9.18 37.46 -11.84
C PRO A 136 9.21 36.03 -12.40
N ALA A 137 8.88 35.04 -11.57
CA ALA A 137 9.01 33.64 -11.95
C ALA A 137 8.06 33.27 -13.10
N SER A 138 8.61 32.92 -14.26
CA SER A 138 7.87 32.16 -15.28
C SER A 138 7.39 30.83 -14.68
N PRO A 139 6.09 30.51 -14.81
CA PRO A 139 5.56 29.28 -14.26
C PRO A 139 5.64 28.13 -15.27
N ALA A 140 6.82 27.54 -15.38
CA ALA A 140 7.02 26.16 -15.82
C ALA A 140 7.75 25.34 -14.73
N LEU A 141 7.43 25.65 -13.46
CA LEU A 141 8.13 25.14 -12.28
C LEU A 141 8.22 23.62 -12.27
N SER A 142 9.46 23.12 -12.18
CA SER A 142 9.78 21.75 -11.78
C SER A 142 9.07 21.43 -10.47
N HIS A 143 8.55 20.20 -10.35
CA HIS A 143 7.96 19.70 -9.11
C HIS A 143 8.97 19.73 -7.93
N CYS A 144 10.27 19.73 -8.23
CA CYS A 144 11.35 19.81 -7.26
C CYS A 144 12.10 21.16 -7.26
N GLY A 145 11.70 22.12 -8.11
CA GLY A 145 12.44 23.34 -8.43
C GLY A 145 12.82 24.26 -7.27
N LEU A 146 12.10 24.22 -6.15
CA LEU A 146 12.50 24.92 -4.93
C LEU A 146 13.70 24.25 -4.24
N GLN A 147 13.68 22.92 -4.09
CA GLN A 147 14.81 22.19 -3.49
C GLN A 147 16.02 22.20 -4.43
N GLU A 148 15.80 22.12 -5.74
CA GLU A 148 16.83 22.21 -6.77
C GLU A 148 17.53 23.58 -6.72
N ARG A 149 16.77 24.69 -6.62
CA ARG A 149 17.33 26.03 -6.35
C ARG A 149 18.10 26.13 -5.04
N LEU A 150 17.55 25.60 -3.93
CA LEU A 150 18.22 25.66 -2.63
C LEU A 150 19.52 24.81 -2.62
N ALA A 151 19.55 23.69 -3.35
CA ALA A 151 20.75 22.90 -3.57
C ALA A 151 21.81 23.66 -4.40
N ALA A 152 21.39 24.36 -5.45
CA ALA A 152 22.27 25.15 -6.31
C ALA A 152 22.80 26.41 -5.61
N ALA A 153 21.90 27.29 -5.13
CA ALA A 153 22.22 28.52 -4.39
C ALA A 153 22.96 28.24 -3.07
N GLY A 154 22.76 27.05 -2.50
CA GLY A 154 23.50 26.48 -1.39
C GLY A 154 22.76 26.55 -0.06
N LEU A 155 22.89 25.48 0.73
CA LEU A 155 22.55 25.48 2.14
C LEU A 155 23.61 26.33 2.88
N ALA A 156 23.33 27.61 3.09
CA ALA A 156 24.27 28.57 3.70
C ALA A 156 24.81 28.12 5.06
N ASP A 157 24.02 27.34 5.80
CA ASP A 157 24.47 26.51 6.90
C ASP A 157 23.82 25.11 6.79
N PRO A 158 24.58 24.05 6.43
CA PRO A 158 24.03 22.72 6.32
C PRO A 158 23.70 22.10 7.69
N GLN A 159 24.27 22.56 8.82
CA GLN A 159 23.89 22.09 10.16
C GLN A 159 22.50 22.64 10.56
N THR A 160 22.23 23.92 10.30
CA THR A 160 20.87 24.48 10.43
C THR A 160 19.88 23.76 9.50
N ALA A 161 20.28 23.40 8.29
CA ALA A 161 19.44 22.61 7.39
C ALA A 161 19.13 21.20 7.95
N VAL A 162 20.12 20.49 8.50
CA VAL A 162 19.95 19.19 9.19
C VAL A 162 19.01 19.35 10.40
N ALA A 163 19.17 20.41 11.20
CA ALA A 163 18.27 20.69 12.33
C ALA A 163 16.82 20.96 11.88
N ALA A 164 16.63 21.66 10.75
CA ALA A 164 15.30 21.91 10.18
C ALA A 164 14.65 20.62 9.62
N VAL A 165 15.42 19.72 9.01
CA VAL A 165 14.98 18.36 8.64
C VAL A 165 14.55 17.56 9.89
N ALA A 166 15.32 17.65 10.98
CA ALA A 166 15.04 16.92 12.22
C ALA A 166 13.79 17.44 12.96
N ALA A 167 13.55 18.75 12.89
CA ALA A 167 12.36 19.39 13.46
C ALA A 167 11.08 19.16 12.64
N ASP A 168 11.19 18.70 11.38
CA ASP A 168 10.01 18.43 10.56
C ASP A 168 9.19 17.23 11.08
N SER A 169 7.87 17.42 11.14
CA SER A 169 6.94 16.45 11.73
C SER A 169 6.83 15.15 10.94
N ALA A 170 7.09 15.14 9.62
CA ALA A 170 7.10 13.93 8.82
C ALA A 170 8.42 13.16 9.00
N THR A 171 9.57 13.83 9.12
CA THR A 171 10.85 13.19 9.54
C THR A 171 10.69 12.56 10.92
N ALA A 172 10.22 13.33 11.91
CA ALA A 172 10.00 12.86 13.28
C ALA A 172 8.99 11.70 13.35
N ARG A 173 7.99 11.66 12.47
CA ARG A 173 7.03 10.54 12.36
C ARG A 173 7.71 9.19 12.08
N PHE A 174 8.82 9.17 11.33
CA PHE A 174 9.58 7.95 11.04
C PHE A 174 10.66 7.63 12.09
N GLY A 175 10.90 8.53 13.06
CA GLY A 175 12.01 8.41 14.00
C GLY A 175 13.38 8.46 13.31
N ALA A 176 13.46 9.22 12.21
CA ALA A 176 14.70 9.44 11.48
C ALA A 176 15.56 10.47 12.22
N ASP A 177 16.88 10.24 12.22
CA ASP A 177 17.89 11.13 12.79
C ASP A 177 18.76 11.66 11.64
N PRO A 178 18.53 12.89 11.16
CA PRO A 178 19.25 13.45 10.02
C PRO A 178 20.76 13.55 10.29
N ALA A 179 21.54 13.26 9.25
CA ALA A 179 23.01 13.17 9.32
C ALA A 179 23.57 12.14 10.33
N ALA A 180 22.79 11.15 10.77
CA ALA A 180 23.29 10.04 11.59
C ALA A 180 24.48 9.28 10.97
N LEU A 181 24.56 9.21 9.63
CA LEU A 181 25.73 8.70 8.91
C LEU A 181 26.99 9.52 9.22
N GLY A 182 26.90 10.86 9.16
CA GLY A 182 28.01 11.75 9.52
C GLY A 182 28.42 11.63 10.98
N GLN A 183 27.44 11.54 11.90
CA GLN A 183 27.70 11.33 13.33
C GLN A 183 28.50 10.05 13.60
N ALA A 184 28.13 8.95 12.93
CA ALA A 184 28.76 7.64 13.13
C ALA A 184 30.17 7.53 12.52
N VAL A 185 30.43 8.20 11.38
CA VAL A 185 31.75 8.19 10.72
C VAL A 185 32.70 9.28 11.28
N GLY A 186 32.16 10.39 11.79
CA GLY A 186 32.93 11.49 12.39
C GLY A 186 33.57 12.46 11.39
N CYS A 187 33.83 12.05 10.14
CA CYS A 187 34.21 12.97 9.07
C CYS A 187 33.82 12.48 7.67
N ALA A 188 33.64 13.42 6.73
CA ALA A 188 33.33 13.10 5.34
C ALA A 188 33.89 14.15 4.36
N THR A 189 34.31 13.72 3.18
CA THR A 189 34.53 14.60 2.02
C THR A 189 33.23 14.71 1.25
N VAL A 190 32.79 15.91 0.86
CA VAL A 190 31.54 16.09 0.08
C VAL A 190 31.80 16.91 -1.18
N VAL A 191 31.27 16.44 -2.31
CA VAL A 191 31.36 17.10 -3.62
C VAL A 191 29.96 17.52 -4.05
N GLY A 192 29.78 18.83 -4.23
CA GLY A 192 28.47 19.45 -4.36
C GLY A 192 27.90 19.89 -3.00
N ARG A 193 26.83 20.69 -3.03
CA ARG A 193 26.28 21.34 -1.82
C ARG A 193 25.19 20.51 -1.13
N ALA A 194 24.37 19.77 -1.88
CA ALA A 194 23.32 18.92 -1.33
C ALA A 194 23.81 17.72 -0.49
N PRO A 195 24.92 17.01 -0.82
CA PRO A 195 25.39 15.86 -0.05
C PRO A 195 25.81 16.20 1.39
N ALA A 196 26.14 17.46 1.68
CA ALA A 196 26.43 17.92 3.04
C ALA A 196 25.27 17.61 4.02
N LEU A 197 24.01 17.64 3.55
CA LEU A 197 22.83 17.34 4.36
C LEU A 197 22.81 15.90 4.91
N ALA A 198 23.54 14.98 4.29
CA ALA A 198 23.67 13.60 4.76
C ALA A 198 24.68 13.41 5.90
N VAL A 199 25.52 14.42 6.19
CA VAL A 199 26.66 14.31 7.13
C VAL A 199 26.86 15.51 8.06
N ALA A 200 26.19 16.65 7.84
CA ALA A 200 26.34 17.89 8.61
C ALA A 200 25.71 17.85 10.02
N ALA A 201 26.22 16.97 10.87
CA ALA A 201 25.92 16.94 12.29
C ALA A 201 26.97 17.70 13.12
N PRO A 202 26.66 18.12 14.36
CA PRO A 202 27.61 18.77 15.26
C PRO A 202 28.86 17.91 15.51
N GLY A 203 30.05 18.51 15.41
CA GLY A 203 31.33 17.84 15.63
C GLY A 203 31.88 17.04 14.45
N VAL A 204 31.12 16.87 13.36
CA VAL A 204 31.58 16.18 12.15
C VAL A 204 32.47 17.10 11.31
N THR A 205 33.65 16.61 10.91
CA THR A 205 34.54 17.36 10.02
C THR A 205 34.15 17.14 8.55
N ILE A 206 33.85 18.22 7.82
CA ILE A 206 33.40 18.14 6.43
C ILE A 206 34.38 18.84 5.49
N GLY A 207 34.98 18.07 4.58
CA GLY A 207 35.77 18.58 3.47
C GLY A 207 34.89 18.86 2.27
N GLN A 208 34.33 20.08 2.17
CA GLN A 208 33.41 20.44 1.09
C GLN A 208 34.14 20.97 -0.16
N ARG A 209 33.78 20.44 -1.33
CA ARG A 209 34.16 20.92 -2.67
C ARG A 209 32.89 21.25 -3.44
N GLU A 210 32.88 22.32 -4.24
CA GLU A 210 31.67 22.68 -5.01
C GLU A 210 31.47 21.79 -6.24
N GLN A 211 32.57 21.36 -6.86
CA GLN A 211 32.60 20.55 -8.07
C GLN A 211 33.58 19.39 -7.90
N LEU A 212 33.44 18.34 -8.72
CA LEU A 212 34.36 17.22 -8.74
C LEU A 212 35.75 17.71 -9.19
N PRO A 213 36.83 17.47 -8.43
CA PRO A 213 38.17 17.88 -8.82
C PRO A 213 38.61 17.19 -10.12
N ALA A 214 39.61 17.78 -10.80
CA ALA A 214 40.18 17.22 -12.02
C ALA A 214 40.80 15.83 -11.78
N ASP A 215 41.42 15.63 -10.62
CA ASP A 215 41.84 14.34 -10.07
C ASP A 215 40.92 13.95 -8.89
N PRO A 216 40.00 12.99 -9.06
CA PRO A 216 39.15 12.50 -7.96
C PRO A 216 39.91 11.72 -6.88
N GLY A 217 41.18 11.35 -7.10
CA GLY A 217 42.03 10.71 -6.08
C GLY A 217 42.21 11.56 -4.81
N GLU A 218 42.16 12.89 -4.93
CA GLU A 218 42.15 13.82 -3.79
C GLU A 218 41.01 13.54 -2.78
N LEU A 219 39.90 12.96 -3.23
CA LEU A 219 38.75 12.66 -2.36
C LEU A 219 39.05 11.48 -1.42
N LEU A 220 40.01 10.63 -1.78
CA LEU A 220 40.34 9.36 -1.13
C LEU A 220 41.52 9.50 -0.15
N THR A 221 42.23 10.64 -0.13
CA THR A 221 43.39 10.85 0.76
C THR A 221 43.03 11.37 2.17
N GLY A 222 41.74 11.66 2.42
CA GLY A 222 41.26 12.28 3.66
C GLY A 222 40.37 11.35 4.49
N CYS A 223 39.07 11.65 4.51
CA CYS A 223 38.08 10.89 5.28
C CYS A 223 37.76 9.53 4.63
N PRO A 224 37.38 8.51 5.44
CA PRO A 224 36.98 7.20 4.91
C PRO A 224 35.64 7.23 4.17
N LEU A 225 34.86 8.31 4.29
CA LEU A 225 33.62 8.52 3.55
C LEU A 225 33.75 9.71 2.59
N ALA A 226 33.44 9.48 1.33
CA ALA A 226 33.23 10.51 0.32
C ALA A 226 31.80 10.46 -0.24
N LEU A 227 31.10 11.59 -0.27
CA LEU A 227 29.77 11.73 -0.88
C LEU A 227 29.85 12.66 -2.10
N VAL A 228 29.42 12.19 -3.26
CA VAL A 228 29.49 12.93 -4.53
C VAL A 228 28.10 13.11 -5.11
N GLY A 229 27.65 14.36 -5.29
CA GLY A 229 26.43 14.68 -6.01
C GLY A 229 26.73 15.02 -7.47
N LEU A 230 26.23 14.21 -8.41
CA LEU A 230 26.29 14.50 -9.85
C LEU A 230 24.91 14.97 -10.32
N ASN A 231 24.74 16.30 -10.37
CA ASN A 231 23.41 16.92 -10.46
C ASN A 231 23.00 17.37 -11.88
N ASP A 232 23.77 17.11 -12.95
CA ASP A 232 23.47 17.64 -14.29
C ASP A 232 22.06 17.28 -14.82
N LEU A 233 21.44 16.20 -14.33
CA LEU A 233 20.06 15.82 -14.64
C LEU A 233 18.98 16.73 -14.00
N VAL A 234 19.33 17.52 -12.99
CA VAL A 234 18.47 18.58 -12.42
C VAL A 234 18.30 19.72 -13.42
N ASP A 235 19.37 20.10 -14.11
CA ASP A 235 19.39 21.18 -15.11
C ASP A 235 19.04 20.67 -16.53
N ALA A 236 18.63 19.41 -16.65
CA ALA A 236 18.28 18.79 -17.93
C ALA A 236 16.82 19.08 -18.32
N GLY A 237 16.61 19.77 -19.45
CA GLY A 237 15.29 20.16 -19.92
C GLY A 237 15.30 20.68 -21.36
N GLU A 238 14.14 21.12 -21.87
CA GLU A 238 14.09 21.86 -23.14
C GLU A 238 14.44 23.34 -22.90
N PRO A 239 15.27 23.98 -23.75
CA PRO A 239 15.60 25.39 -23.63
C PRO A 239 14.36 26.30 -23.72
N ALA A 240 14.10 27.04 -22.64
CA ALA A 240 13.06 28.06 -22.57
C ALA A 240 13.66 29.47 -22.52
N LEU A 241 12.88 30.49 -22.90
CA LEU A 241 13.32 31.89 -22.93
C LEU A 241 13.76 32.47 -21.56
N GLU A 242 13.41 31.81 -20.45
CA GLU A 242 13.70 32.25 -19.08
C GLU A 242 14.62 31.29 -18.30
N GLY A 243 15.26 30.32 -18.98
CA GLY A 243 16.15 29.35 -18.35
C GLY A 243 15.44 28.22 -17.62
N SER A 244 16.19 27.47 -16.80
CA SER A 244 15.71 26.42 -15.90
C SER A 244 15.33 26.99 -14.54
N ASP A 245 14.65 26.19 -13.71
CA ASP A 245 14.32 26.59 -12.33
C ASP A 245 15.55 26.93 -11.48
N THR A 246 16.73 26.37 -11.75
CA THR A 246 17.97 26.69 -11.03
C THR A 246 18.62 28.01 -11.50
N GLY A 247 18.05 28.67 -12.51
CA GLY A 247 18.62 29.86 -13.14
C GLY A 247 19.74 29.55 -14.15
N THR A 248 19.84 28.29 -14.60
CA THR A 248 20.82 27.83 -15.61
C THR A 248 20.16 27.70 -16.99
N GLU A 249 20.95 27.69 -18.07
CA GLU A 249 20.40 27.33 -19.39
C GLU A 249 20.14 25.81 -19.44
N PRO A 250 18.91 25.33 -19.73
CA PRO A 250 18.60 23.91 -19.75
C PRO A 250 19.46 23.16 -20.78
N ARG A 251 20.10 22.07 -20.35
CA ARG A 251 20.85 21.20 -21.25
C ARG A 251 19.98 20.03 -21.75
N PRO A 252 20.18 19.53 -22.98
CA PRO A 252 19.56 18.28 -23.40
C PRO A 252 19.93 17.13 -22.46
N ARG A 253 18.98 16.26 -22.09
CA ARG A 253 19.22 15.13 -21.16
C ARG A 253 20.44 14.28 -21.56
N ALA A 254 20.62 14.01 -22.85
CA ALA A 254 21.78 13.27 -23.36
C ALA A 254 23.13 13.94 -23.04
N ALA A 255 23.21 15.27 -23.06
CA ALA A 255 24.42 16.01 -22.71
C ALA A 255 24.70 15.99 -21.20
N ALA A 256 23.64 16.07 -20.37
CA ALA A 256 23.74 15.89 -18.92
C ALA A 256 24.20 14.47 -18.54
N LEU A 257 23.64 13.44 -19.18
CA LEU A 257 24.06 12.05 -19.00
C LEU A 257 25.52 11.83 -19.41
N ALA A 258 25.96 12.36 -20.55
CA ALA A 258 27.35 12.27 -20.97
C ALA A 258 28.33 12.95 -19.99
N ALA A 259 27.92 14.07 -19.37
CA ALA A 259 28.71 14.73 -18.34
C ALA A 259 28.82 13.89 -17.05
N ILE A 260 27.72 13.28 -16.62
CA ILE A 260 27.65 12.36 -15.47
C ILE A 260 28.49 11.11 -15.72
N ASP A 261 28.38 10.50 -16.91
CA ASP A 261 29.13 9.30 -17.30
C ASP A 261 30.64 9.58 -17.32
N ALA A 262 31.07 10.69 -17.93
CA ALA A 262 32.46 11.10 -17.92
C ALA A 262 32.99 11.42 -16.51
N ALA A 263 32.16 11.97 -15.62
CA ALA A 263 32.51 12.21 -14.23
C ALA A 263 32.63 10.90 -13.43
N LEU A 264 31.73 9.94 -13.68
CA LEU A 264 31.78 8.61 -13.08
C LEU A 264 33.01 7.81 -13.55
N GLY A 265 33.36 7.87 -14.84
CA GLY A 265 34.57 7.22 -15.37
C GLY A 265 35.83 7.64 -14.61
N ARG A 266 36.03 8.96 -14.41
CA ARG A 266 37.17 9.48 -13.62
C ARG A 266 37.13 9.02 -12.16
N LEU A 267 35.94 8.86 -11.56
CA LEU A 267 35.79 8.33 -10.20
C LEU A 267 36.14 6.83 -10.14
N VAL A 268 35.70 6.03 -11.11
CA VAL A 268 36.02 4.59 -11.21
C VAL A 268 37.52 4.39 -11.41
N GLU A 269 38.15 5.17 -12.30
CA GLU A 269 39.61 5.17 -12.49
C GLU A 269 40.36 5.55 -11.21
N ALA A 270 39.95 6.61 -10.52
CA ALA A 270 40.57 7.04 -9.27
C ALA A 270 40.40 6.01 -8.13
N VAL A 271 39.24 5.36 -8.04
CA VAL A 271 38.98 4.26 -7.08
C VAL A 271 39.85 3.04 -7.40
N ALA A 272 39.98 2.66 -8.67
CA ALA A 272 40.83 1.54 -9.09
C ALA A 272 42.34 1.80 -8.91
N ALA A 273 42.76 3.06 -8.95
CA ALA A 273 44.14 3.49 -8.70
C ALA A 273 44.46 3.72 -7.21
N ALA A 274 43.46 3.76 -6.33
CA ALA A 274 43.65 4.09 -4.92
C ALA A 274 44.29 2.94 -4.12
N PRO A 275 45.15 3.23 -3.14
CA PRO A 275 45.69 2.21 -2.25
C PRO A 275 44.68 1.78 -1.18
N GLY A 276 44.41 0.48 -1.11
CA GLY A 276 43.47 -0.12 -0.17
C GLY A 276 42.09 -0.40 -0.77
N GLU A 277 41.24 -1.05 -0.01
CA GLU A 277 39.94 -1.53 -0.45
C GLU A 277 38.90 -0.39 -0.39
N THR A 278 38.23 -0.10 -1.51
CA THR A 278 37.24 0.99 -1.61
C THR A 278 35.91 0.49 -2.17
N LEU A 279 34.83 0.71 -1.42
CA LEU A 279 33.47 0.41 -1.87
C LEU A 279 32.88 1.62 -2.61
N LEU A 280 32.48 1.43 -3.87
CA LEU A 280 31.79 2.43 -4.68
C LEU A 280 30.29 2.10 -4.76
N LEU A 281 29.45 3.01 -4.29
CA LEU A 281 27.99 2.92 -4.37
C LEU A 281 27.46 4.01 -5.32
N VAL A 282 26.87 3.63 -6.45
CA VAL A 282 26.20 4.58 -7.37
C VAL A 282 24.69 4.42 -7.21
N GLN A 283 23.99 5.50 -6.88
CA GLN A 283 22.58 5.48 -6.52
C GLN A 283 21.85 6.64 -7.20
N GLY A 284 20.69 6.35 -7.79
CA GLY A 284 19.70 7.39 -8.01
C GLY A 284 19.06 7.75 -6.68
N ILE A 285 18.98 9.05 -6.35
CA ILE A 285 18.67 9.53 -4.99
C ILE A 285 17.33 10.28 -4.88
N SER A 286 16.77 10.74 -5.99
CA SER A 286 15.54 11.52 -6.02
C SER A 286 14.95 11.56 -7.42
N GLU A 287 13.71 12.04 -7.52
CA GLU A 287 13.18 12.56 -8.77
C GLU A 287 13.84 13.91 -9.13
N VAL A 288 13.57 14.35 -10.36
CA VAL A 288 13.92 15.67 -10.92
C VAL A 288 12.75 16.18 -11.78
N ASN A 289 12.77 17.46 -12.14
CA ASN A 289 11.88 18.04 -13.15
C ASN A 289 10.37 17.79 -12.92
N ASP A 290 9.78 16.84 -13.64
CA ASP A 290 8.34 16.55 -13.58
C ASP A 290 7.90 15.77 -12.33
N GLY A 291 8.83 15.38 -11.46
CA GLY A 291 8.53 14.71 -10.19
C GLY A 291 7.86 13.34 -10.36
N ARG A 292 8.09 12.68 -11.51
CA ARG A 292 7.50 11.37 -11.83
C ARG A 292 8.07 10.25 -10.96
N ALA A 293 7.51 10.11 -9.75
CA ALA A 293 7.76 9.01 -8.83
C ALA A 293 7.97 7.65 -9.54
N GLN A 294 9.17 7.09 -9.41
CA GLN A 294 9.66 5.92 -10.16
C GLN A 294 10.77 5.15 -9.40
N LEU A 295 11.33 4.12 -10.03
CA LEU A 295 12.46 3.35 -9.51
C LEU A 295 13.75 3.75 -10.25
N HIS A 296 14.85 3.80 -9.51
CA HIS A 296 16.12 4.35 -9.99
C HIS A 296 17.25 3.30 -10.04
N VAL A 297 18.38 3.71 -10.60
CA VAL A 297 19.62 2.91 -10.65
C VAL A 297 20.20 2.69 -9.26
N ALA A 298 20.57 1.45 -8.96
CA ALA A 298 21.44 1.09 -7.84
C ALA A 298 22.57 0.19 -8.34
N ILE A 299 23.81 0.57 -8.05
CA ILE A 299 25.02 -0.21 -8.34
C ILE A 299 25.90 -0.17 -7.08
N ALA A 300 26.50 -1.31 -6.73
CA ALA A 300 27.54 -1.40 -5.71
C ALA A 300 28.73 -2.16 -6.30
N SER A 301 29.95 -1.66 -6.12
CA SER A 301 31.16 -2.24 -6.71
C SER A 301 32.34 -2.15 -5.74
N GLY A 302 33.13 -3.21 -5.61
CA GLY A 302 34.24 -3.31 -4.66
C GLY A 302 34.04 -4.44 -3.63
N PRO A 303 34.57 -4.30 -2.39
CA PRO A 303 34.53 -5.36 -1.37
C PRO A 303 33.12 -5.90 -1.10
N GLY A 304 32.94 -7.22 -1.24
CA GLY A 304 31.64 -7.90 -1.12
C GLY A 304 30.69 -7.74 -2.33
N PHE A 305 31.05 -6.95 -3.34
CA PHE A 305 30.24 -6.63 -4.51
C PHE A 305 31.05 -6.74 -5.83
N THR A 306 31.65 -7.91 -6.07
CA THR A 306 32.56 -8.17 -7.20
C THR A 306 31.97 -9.04 -8.33
N GLU A 307 30.79 -9.61 -8.14
CA GLU A 307 30.14 -10.53 -9.10
C GLU A 307 28.86 -9.93 -9.69
N PRO A 308 28.51 -10.23 -10.96
CA PRO A 308 27.25 -9.78 -11.57
C PRO A 308 26.04 -10.48 -10.93
N ARG A 309 25.53 -9.89 -9.86
CA ARG A 309 24.38 -10.38 -9.06
C ARG A 309 23.24 -9.35 -8.98
N TRP A 310 22.13 -9.71 -8.36
CA TRP A 310 21.10 -8.74 -8.00
C TRP A 310 21.36 -8.14 -6.62
N LEU A 311 21.11 -6.84 -6.48
CA LEU A 311 21.07 -6.18 -5.18
C LEU A 311 19.73 -6.43 -4.47
N THR A 312 19.82 -6.65 -3.18
CA THR A 312 18.69 -6.75 -2.24
C THR A 312 19.14 -6.22 -0.87
N SER A 313 18.23 -6.20 0.10
CA SER A 313 18.54 -5.90 1.49
C SER A 313 17.53 -6.59 2.40
N ALA A 314 17.83 -6.70 3.70
CA ALA A 314 16.85 -7.25 4.65
C ALA A 314 15.63 -6.32 4.88
N SER A 315 15.63 -5.08 4.39
CA SER A 315 14.46 -4.18 4.43
C SER A 315 13.45 -4.51 3.32
N THR A 316 13.91 -4.93 2.15
CA THR A 316 13.03 -5.41 1.05
C THR A 316 12.78 -6.92 1.14
N GLY A 317 13.84 -7.70 1.39
CA GLY A 317 13.83 -9.17 1.35
C GLY A 317 13.43 -9.71 -0.01
N ARG A 318 13.76 -8.98 -1.09
CA ARG A 318 13.40 -9.33 -2.48
C ARG A 318 14.29 -8.64 -3.51
N ALA A 319 15.17 -9.40 -4.14
CA ALA A 319 15.85 -8.98 -5.36
C ALA A 319 14.84 -8.66 -6.50
N PRO A 320 15.13 -7.68 -7.38
CA PRO A 320 16.28 -6.79 -7.40
C PRO A 320 16.00 -5.45 -6.68
N PHE A 321 15.12 -5.41 -5.68
CA PHE A 321 14.68 -4.17 -5.05
C PHE A 321 15.50 -3.82 -3.82
N VAL A 322 15.85 -2.54 -3.72
CA VAL A 322 16.54 -1.94 -2.55
C VAL A 322 15.91 -0.59 -2.21
N GLN A 323 16.25 0.00 -1.06
CA GLN A 323 15.78 1.31 -0.67
C GLN A 323 16.93 2.29 -0.42
N LEU A 324 16.72 3.58 -0.67
CA LEU A 324 17.75 4.61 -0.42
C LEU A 324 18.20 4.66 1.06
N ILE A 325 17.33 4.25 1.98
CA ILE A 325 17.62 4.12 3.42
C ILE A 325 18.64 3.00 3.74
N ASP A 326 18.89 2.07 2.83
CA ASP A 326 19.84 0.95 2.99
C ASP A 326 21.29 1.39 2.76
N VAL A 327 21.51 2.53 2.11
CA VAL A 327 22.84 3.04 1.73
C VAL A 327 23.69 3.37 2.95
N ALA A 328 23.21 4.18 3.90
CA ALA A 328 23.98 4.51 5.12
C ALA A 328 24.33 3.29 5.99
N PRO A 329 23.41 2.34 6.27
CA PRO A 329 23.74 1.06 6.88
C PRO A 329 24.82 0.27 6.13
N THR A 330 24.86 0.34 4.80
CA THR A 330 25.90 -0.31 3.97
C THR A 330 27.25 0.36 4.15
N VAL A 331 27.29 1.71 4.14
CA VAL A 331 28.52 2.49 4.41
C VAL A 331 29.08 2.12 5.79
N LEU A 332 28.25 2.10 6.84
CA LEU A 332 28.68 1.77 8.19
C LEU A 332 29.18 0.32 8.29
N ALA A 333 28.47 -0.63 7.69
CA ALA A 333 28.87 -2.04 7.68
C ALA A 333 30.23 -2.25 6.98
N ALA A 334 30.47 -1.58 5.85
CA ALA A 334 31.74 -1.67 5.12
C ALA A 334 32.92 -1.09 5.92
N LEU A 335 32.69 0.04 6.60
CA LEU A 335 33.67 0.68 7.50
C LEU A 335 33.83 -0.02 8.86
N GLY A 336 33.12 -1.13 9.12
CA GLY A 336 33.18 -1.86 10.39
C GLY A 336 32.54 -1.12 11.59
N LEU A 337 31.66 -0.15 11.33
CA LEU A 337 31.00 0.70 12.33
C LEU A 337 29.63 0.14 12.72
N GLU A 338 29.21 0.38 13.96
CA GLU A 338 27.88 -0.03 14.42
C GLU A 338 26.76 0.82 13.78
N ARG A 339 25.69 0.15 13.35
CA ARG A 339 24.51 0.80 12.74
C ARG A 339 23.68 1.53 13.80
N THR A 340 23.46 2.84 13.63
CA THR A 340 22.66 3.67 14.53
C THR A 340 21.21 3.16 14.67
N ALA A 341 20.67 3.16 15.89
CA ALA A 341 19.33 2.61 16.18
C ALA A 341 18.15 3.37 15.54
N SER A 342 18.39 4.61 15.08
CA SER A 342 17.47 5.43 14.27
C SER A 342 17.34 4.94 12.83
N MET A 343 18.29 4.16 12.32
CA MET A 343 18.26 3.60 10.97
C MET A 343 17.29 2.42 10.87
N ASN A 344 16.30 2.54 9.99
CA ASN A 344 15.40 1.44 9.65
C ASN A 344 15.92 0.61 8.46
N GLY A 345 16.74 1.21 7.59
CA GLY A 345 17.40 0.51 6.50
C GLY A 345 18.36 -0.58 6.98
N GLN A 346 18.69 -1.48 6.06
CA GLN A 346 19.56 -2.64 6.28
C GLN A 346 20.71 -2.62 5.26
N PRO A 347 21.91 -3.12 5.58
CA PRO A 347 23.00 -3.19 4.61
C PRO A 347 22.58 -3.93 3.33
N LEU A 348 23.05 -3.43 2.20
CA LEU A 348 22.89 -4.05 0.89
C LEU A 348 23.57 -5.41 0.85
N GLN A 349 23.00 -6.32 0.08
CA GLN A 349 23.46 -7.69 -0.12
C GLN A 349 23.34 -8.04 -1.61
N SER A 350 24.23 -8.91 -2.08
CA SER A 350 24.17 -9.49 -3.41
C SER A 350 23.54 -10.89 -3.34
N GLU A 351 22.36 -11.08 -3.93
CA GLU A 351 21.66 -12.36 -4.02
C GLU A 351 21.44 -12.73 -5.49
N ASP A 352 21.45 -14.04 -5.77
CA ASP A 352 21.28 -14.65 -7.09
C ASP A 352 22.26 -14.18 -8.19
N GLU A 353 22.55 -15.05 -9.15
CA GLU A 353 23.28 -14.63 -10.36
C GLU A 353 22.30 -13.89 -11.28
N ARG A 354 22.67 -12.68 -11.76
CA ARG A 354 21.82 -11.96 -12.72
C ARG A 354 22.16 -12.34 -14.15
N ARG A 355 21.21 -12.08 -15.05
CA ARG A 355 21.45 -12.19 -16.50
C ARG A 355 22.53 -11.19 -16.96
N PRO A 356 23.14 -11.40 -18.14
CA PRO A 356 23.97 -10.40 -18.80
C PRO A 356 23.28 -9.04 -18.85
N LEU A 357 24.05 -7.94 -18.79
CA LEU A 357 23.49 -6.60 -18.53
C LEU A 357 22.41 -6.20 -19.56
N ALA A 358 22.63 -6.52 -20.83
CA ALA A 358 21.67 -6.28 -21.93
C ALA A 358 20.31 -7.00 -21.77
N GLU A 359 20.24 -8.09 -21.01
CA GLU A 359 18.98 -8.75 -20.63
C GLU A 359 18.45 -8.27 -19.27
N ALA A 360 19.33 -7.82 -18.38
CA ALA A 360 18.99 -7.36 -17.04
C ALA A 360 18.31 -5.97 -17.04
N ILE A 361 18.79 -5.02 -17.86
CA ILE A 361 18.22 -3.67 -17.97
C ILE A 361 16.73 -3.72 -18.35
N PRO A 362 16.30 -4.44 -19.40
CA PRO A 362 14.87 -4.59 -19.73
C PRO A 362 14.01 -5.29 -18.66
N LEU A 363 14.58 -5.92 -17.63
CA LEU A 363 13.82 -6.41 -16.46
C LEU A 363 13.59 -5.29 -15.45
N LEU A 364 14.60 -4.42 -15.25
CA LEU A 364 14.55 -3.27 -14.35
C LEU A 364 13.65 -2.17 -14.91
N GLU A 365 13.72 -1.88 -16.22
CA GLU A 365 12.78 -0.99 -16.94
C GLU A 365 11.32 -1.45 -16.80
N ARG A 366 11.06 -2.77 -16.90
CA ARG A 366 9.73 -3.36 -16.70
C ARG A 366 9.26 -3.26 -15.25
N ALA A 367 10.15 -3.46 -14.29
CA ALA A 367 9.84 -3.25 -12.87
C ALA A 367 9.49 -1.78 -12.59
N ASN A 368 10.24 -0.83 -13.17
CA ASN A 368 9.97 0.60 -13.09
C ASN A 368 8.64 0.98 -13.76
N THR A 369 8.38 0.46 -14.96
CA THR A 369 7.12 0.66 -15.69
C THR A 369 5.95 0.12 -14.88
N ALA A 370 6.05 -1.09 -14.32
CA ALA A 370 4.98 -1.69 -13.54
C ALA A 370 4.68 -0.87 -12.26
N ALA A 371 5.72 -0.43 -11.55
CA ALA A 371 5.58 0.38 -10.35
C ALA A 371 5.00 1.77 -10.64
N SER A 372 5.55 2.51 -11.60
CA SER A 372 5.10 3.87 -11.92
C SER A 372 3.69 3.90 -12.52
N VAL A 373 3.31 2.87 -13.28
CA VAL A 373 1.93 2.67 -13.78
C VAL A 373 0.97 2.34 -12.65
N HIS A 374 1.37 1.50 -11.68
CA HIS A 374 0.59 1.28 -10.46
C HIS A 374 0.38 2.62 -9.74
N TYR A 375 1.46 3.31 -9.36
CA TYR A 375 1.43 4.54 -8.56
C TYR A 375 0.48 5.59 -9.15
N ARG A 376 0.60 5.84 -10.47
CA ARG A 376 -0.24 6.82 -11.21
C ARG A 376 -1.67 6.34 -11.49
N SER A 377 -2.01 5.09 -11.22
CA SER A 377 -3.34 4.53 -11.50
C SER A 377 -4.15 4.22 -10.24
N THR A 378 -3.51 3.97 -9.10
CA THR A 378 -4.16 3.61 -7.83
C THR A 378 -5.21 4.63 -7.37
N GLY A 379 -4.94 5.94 -7.46
CA GLY A 379 -5.92 6.97 -7.11
C GLY A 379 -7.19 6.95 -7.98
N ALA A 380 -7.02 6.87 -9.31
CA ALA A 380 -8.14 6.77 -10.25
C ALA A 380 -8.90 5.44 -10.12
N PHE A 381 -8.19 4.35 -9.85
CA PHE A 381 -8.78 3.03 -9.59
C PHE A 381 -9.64 3.04 -8.31
N PHE A 382 -9.17 3.64 -7.21
CA PHE A 382 -9.96 3.78 -5.98
C PHE A 382 -11.24 4.59 -6.20
N ILE A 383 -11.17 5.72 -6.92
CA ILE A 383 -12.36 6.51 -7.29
C ILE A 383 -13.31 5.66 -8.16
N GLY A 384 -12.79 4.98 -9.18
CA GLY A 384 -13.59 4.08 -10.03
C GLY A 384 -14.28 2.97 -9.24
N LEU A 385 -13.59 2.38 -8.25
CA LEU A 385 -14.12 1.31 -7.39
C LEU A 385 -15.21 1.82 -6.43
N VAL A 386 -15.05 3.05 -5.89
CA VAL A 386 -16.09 3.74 -5.10
C VAL A 386 -17.31 4.02 -5.96
N LEU A 387 -17.13 4.61 -7.15
CA LEU A 387 -18.24 4.92 -8.08
C LEU A 387 -18.97 3.65 -8.54
N LEU A 388 -18.26 2.58 -8.85
CA LEU A 388 -18.82 1.28 -9.20
C LEU A 388 -19.67 0.69 -8.05
N ASN A 389 -19.15 0.73 -6.81
CA ASN A 389 -19.90 0.28 -5.63
C ASN A 389 -21.13 1.15 -5.36
N ALA A 390 -20.99 2.47 -5.47
CA ALA A 390 -22.10 3.42 -5.32
C ALA A 390 -23.20 3.17 -6.38
N ALA A 391 -22.81 2.92 -7.64
CA ALA A 391 -23.74 2.55 -8.71
C ALA A 391 -24.46 1.23 -8.43
N VAL A 392 -23.74 0.20 -7.96
CA VAL A 392 -24.35 -1.10 -7.56
C VAL A 392 -25.36 -0.92 -6.41
N VAL A 393 -25.02 -0.13 -5.38
CA VAL A 393 -25.92 0.19 -4.27
C VAL A 393 -27.14 1.00 -4.76
N GLY A 394 -26.93 2.01 -5.61
CA GLY A 394 -28.00 2.81 -6.21
C GLY A 394 -28.97 1.98 -7.06
N LEU A 395 -28.44 1.10 -7.91
CA LEU A 395 -29.24 0.15 -8.70
C LEU A 395 -30.02 -0.82 -7.80
N GLY A 396 -29.41 -1.33 -6.73
CA GLY A 396 -30.08 -2.15 -5.72
C GLY A 396 -31.23 -1.40 -5.02
N LEU A 397 -31.01 -0.14 -4.65
CA LEU A 397 -32.00 0.76 -4.07
C LEU A 397 -33.17 1.01 -5.03
N LEU A 398 -32.92 1.31 -6.31
CA LEU A 398 -33.96 1.51 -7.33
C LEU A 398 -34.82 0.25 -7.54
N VAL A 399 -34.18 -0.91 -7.65
CA VAL A 399 -34.85 -2.22 -7.79
C VAL A 399 -35.72 -2.58 -6.58
N ALA A 400 -35.34 -2.13 -5.39
CA ALA A 400 -36.12 -2.29 -4.17
C ALA A 400 -37.22 -1.23 -4.01
N GLY A 401 -36.93 0.03 -4.33
CA GLY A 401 -37.81 1.20 -4.17
C GLY A 401 -38.99 1.23 -5.15
N GLY A 402 -38.86 0.59 -6.33
CA GLY A 402 -39.97 0.37 -7.25
C GLY A 402 -41.12 -0.48 -6.69
N ARG A 403 -40.99 -1.05 -5.49
CA ARG A 403 -42.03 -1.82 -4.78
C ARG A 403 -42.94 -0.92 -3.92
N ARG A 404 -43.68 0.00 -4.54
CA ARG A 404 -44.91 0.52 -3.88
C ARG A 404 -45.90 -0.65 -3.73
N ARG A 405 -46.57 -0.71 -2.58
CA ARG A 405 -47.10 -1.96 -2.00
C ARG A 405 -48.24 -2.62 -2.79
N ASP A 406 -48.93 -1.84 -3.63
CA ASP A 406 -50.23 -2.22 -4.22
C ASP A 406 -50.31 -2.01 -5.74
N ARG A 407 -49.19 -2.08 -6.48
CA ARG A 407 -49.20 -1.99 -7.97
C ARG A 407 -48.42 -3.12 -8.61
N ALA A 408 -48.99 -3.64 -9.71
CA ALA A 408 -48.45 -4.76 -10.47
C ALA A 408 -46.99 -4.52 -10.91
N PRO A 409 -46.16 -5.58 -11.00
CA PRO A 409 -44.78 -5.47 -11.47
C PRO A 409 -44.73 -4.84 -12.87
N ARG A 410 -44.05 -3.69 -13.01
CA ARG A 410 -43.75 -3.14 -14.34
C ARG A 410 -42.66 -4.01 -15.00
N PRO A 411 -42.80 -4.44 -16.26
CA PRO A 411 -41.83 -5.31 -16.93
C PRO A 411 -40.42 -4.70 -17.01
N ALA A 412 -40.31 -3.37 -17.08
CA ALA A 412 -39.02 -2.67 -16.97
C ALA A 412 -38.27 -2.95 -15.66
N GLY A 413 -39.00 -3.14 -14.54
CA GLY A 413 -38.42 -3.46 -13.23
C GLY A 413 -37.89 -4.89 -13.13
N GLU A 414 -38.31 -5.79 -14.01
CA GLU A 414 -37.79 -7.17 -14.08
C GLU A 414 -36.58 -7.27 -14.99
N ARG A 415 -36.57 -6.56 -16.12
CA ARG A 415 -35.36 -6.38 -16.95
C ARG A 415 -34.23 -5.75 -16.13
N LEU A 416 -34.52 -4.70 -15.36
CA LEU A 416 -33.53 -4.07 -14.47
C LEU A 416 -33.01 -5.05 -13.40
N ARG A 417 -33.87 -5.88 -12.79
CA ARG A 417 -33.44 -6.94 -11.86
C ARG A 417 -32.52 -7.97 -12.50
N GLY A 418 -32.81 -8.35 -13.74
CA GLY A 418 -31.96 -9.22 -14.55
C GLY A 418 -30.55 -8.66 -14.73
N ALA A 419 -30.43 -7.35 -14.93
CA ALA A 419 -29.15 -6.65 -15.10
C ALA A 419 -28.39 -6.43 -13.78
N VAL A 420 -29.05 -6.16 -12.64
CA VAL A 420 -28.34 -5.87 -11.37
C VAL A 420 -27.51 -7.05 -10.87
N ARG A 421 -27.92 -8.30 -11.08
CA ARG A 421 -27.16 -9.47 -10.61
C ARG A 421 -25.80 -9.63 -11.31
N PRO A 422 -25.67 -9.70 -12.66
CA PRO A 422 -24.36 -9.78 -13.29
C PRO A 422 -23.49 -8.56 -12.99
N VAL A 423 -24.07 -7.34 -12.94
CA VAL A 423 -23.31 -6.12 -12.57
C VAL A 423 -22.76 -6.19 -11.15
N ALA A 424 -23.56 -6.60 -10.17
CA ALA A 424 -23.11 -6.74 -8.78
C ALA A 424 -22.08 -7.87 -8.59
N LEU A 425 -22.20 -8.96 -9.35
CA LEU A 425 -21.22 -10.06 -9.32
C LEU A 425 -19.91 -9.67 -10.01
N GLY A 426 -19.97 -8.90 -11.10
CA GLY A 426 -18.80 -8.33 -11.78
C GLY A 426 -18.08 -7.30 -10.91
N ALA A 427 -18.82 -6.42 -10.23
CA ALA A 427 -18.25 -5.47 -9.28
C ALA A 427 -17.55 -6.17 -8.11
N ALA A 428 -18.10 -7.28 -7.59
CA ALA A 428 -17.44 -8.11 -6.59
C ALA A 428 -16.17 -8.81 -7.10
N ALA A 429 -16.00 -8.95 -8.42
CA ALA A 429 -14.83 -9.57 -9.04
C ALA A 429 -13.67 -8.59 -9.25
N VAL A 430 -13.94 -7.27 -9.38
CA VAL A 430 -12.89 -6.25 -9.60
C VAL A 430 -11.77 -6.29 -8.54
N PRO A 431 -12.02 -6.47 -7.24
CA PRO A 431 -10.97 -6.50 -6.21
C PRO A 431 -10.00 -7.69 -6.32
N VAL A 432 -10.43 -8.84 -6.84
CA VAL A 432 -9.50 -9.95 -7.14
C VAL A 432 -8.87 -9.79 -8.52
N ALA A 433 -9.61 -9.20 -9.47
CA ALA A 433 -9.11 -8.90 -10.80
C ALA A 433 -7.92 -7.93 -10.80
N SER A 434 -7.81 -7.01 -9.83
CA SER A 434 -6.64 -6.14 -9.68
C SER A 434 -5.34 -6.86 -9.33
N TYR A 435 -5.42 -8.07 -8.77
CA TYR A 435 -4.27 -8.95 -8.55
C TYR A 435 -4.06 -9.87 -9.76
N LEU A 436 -5.13 -10.51 -10.25
CA LEU A 436 -5.06 -11.39 -11.42
C LEU A 436 -4.60 -10.69 -12.70
N ALA A 437 -4.76 -9.37 -12.81
CA ALA A 437 -4.18 -8.58 -13.90
C ALA A 437 -2.64 -8.71 -13.98
N GLY A 438 -1.94 -8.95 -12.86
CA GLY A 438 -0.50 -9.21 -12.82
C GLY A 438 -0.06 -10.53 -13.46
N LEU A 439 -0.99 -11.41 -13.84
CA LEU A 439 -0.70 -12.61 -14.65
C LEU A 439 -0.48 -12.29 -16.13
N LEU A 440 -0.82 -11.07 -16.58
CA LEU A 440 -0.66 -10.62 -17.95
C LEU A 440 0.51 -9.64 -18.04
N PRO A 441 1.36 -9.71 -19.10
CA PRO A 441 2.53 -8.84 -19.24
C PRO A 441 2.14 -7.44 -19.78
N TRP A 442 1.23 -6.76 -19.08
CA TRP A 442 0.69 -5.46 -19.48
C TRP A 442 1.75 -4.34 -19.46
N GLU A 443 2.84 -4.52 -18.71
CA GLU A 443 3.98 -3.60 -18.64
C GLU A 443 4.73 -3.50 -19.96
N ARG A 444 4.58 -4.47 -20.87
CA ARG A 444 5.24 -4.52 -22.19
C ARG A 444 4.43 -3.91 -23.32
N ALA A 445 3.20 -3.47 -23.05
CA ALA A 445 2.37 -2.84 -24.06
C ALA A 445 2.85 -1.40 -24.31
N GLY A 446 2.76 -0.90 -25.55
CA GLY A 446 3.09 0.50 -25.86
C GLY A 446 2.22 1.56 -25.15
N VAL A 447 1.14 1.15 -24.48
CA VAL A 447 0.32 2.02 -23.60
C VAL A 447 0.00 1.31 -22.28
N PRO A 448 0.99 1.16 -21.36
CA PRO A 448 0.87 0.27 -20.19
C PRO A 448 -0.33 0.54 -19.29
N ARG A 449 -0.71 1.81 -19.08
CA ARG A 449 -1.87 2.19 -18.25
C ARG A 449 -3.20 1.65 -18.81
N LEU A 450 -3.38 1.69 -20.13
CA LEU A 450 -4.56 1.13 -20.79
C LEU A 450 -4.52 -0.39 -20.81
N ALA A 451 -3.34 -0.98 -20.99
CA ALA A 451 -3.15 -2.43 -20.93
C ALA A 451 -3.44 -3.00 -19.53
N LEU A 452 -3.04 -2.31 -18.45
CA LEU A 452 -3.40 -2.66 -17.08
C LEU A 452 -4.93 -2.57 -16.88
N ALA A 453 -5.56 -1.46 -17.27
CA ALA A 453 -7.01 -1.30 -17.16
C ALA A 453 -7.78 -2.40 -17.94
N GLY A 454 -7.34 -2.71 -19.16
CA GLY A 454 -7.85 -3.81 -19.96
C GLY A 454 -7.65 -5.18 -19.31
N SER A 455 -6.49 -5.41 -18.69
CA SER A 455 -6.16 -6.64 -17.97
C SER A 455 -7.05 -6.84 -16.73
N VAL A 456 -7.32 -5.78 -15.97
CA VAL A 456 -8.27 -5.80 -14.84
C VAL A 456 -9.70 -6.10 -15.33
N LEU A 457 -10.14 -5.48 -16.43
CA LEU A 457 -11.47 -5.73 -17.00
C LEU A 457 -11.59 -7.17 -17.54
N LEU A 458 -10.56 -7.69 -18.21
CA LEU A 458 -10.51 -9.06 -18.70
C LEU A 458 -10.53 -10.08 -17.55
N ALA A 459 -9.73 -9.86 -16.51
CA ALA A 459 -9.72 -10.71 -15.31
C ALA A 459 -11.08 -10.65 -14.58
N ALA A 460 -11.70 -9.47 -14.44
CA ALA A 460 -13.02 -9.33 -13.83
C ALA A 460 -14.10 -10.05 -14.66
N ALA A 461 -14.03 -9.97 -15.98
CA ALA A 461 -14.92 -10.69 -16.89
C ALA A 461 -14.73 -12.21 -16.81
N ALA A 462 -13.49 -12.70 -16.69
CA ALA A 462 -13.19 -14.12 -16.52
C ALA A 462 -13.74 -14.65 -15.18
N VAL A 463 -13.50 -13.94 -14.07
CA VAL A 463 -14.04 -14.30 -12.75
C VAL A 463 -15.57 -14.26 -12.73
N LEU A 464 -16.18 -13.26 -13.38
CA LEU A 464 -17.64 -13.19 -13.56
C LEU A 464 -18.17 -14.38 -14.38
N ALA A 465 -17.52 -14.73 -15.49
CA ALA A 465 -17.92 -15.84 -16.34
C ALA A 465 -17.84 -17.17 -15.57
N VAL A 466 -16.74 -17.42 -14.86
CA VAL A 466 -16.58 -18.57 -13.96
C VAL A 466 -17.70 -18.59 -12.91
N ALA A 467 -17.89 -17.50 -12.17
CA ALA A 467 -18.89 -17.42 -11.11
C ALA A 467 -20.34 -17.61 -11.62
N ALA A 468 -20.69 -17.07 -12.80
CA ALA A 468 -22.04 -17.13 -13.36
C ALA A 468 -22.35 -18.43 -14.13
N LEU A 469 -21.37 -18.96 -14.88
CA LEU A 469 -21.57 -20.11 -15.79
C LEU A 469 -21.20 -21.45 -15.14
N GLY A 470 -20.37 -21.46 -14.09
CA GLY A 470 -19.91 -22.68 -13.43
C GLY A 470 -21.02 -23.58 -12.85
N PRO A 471 -20.71 -24.85 -12.52
CA PRO A 471 -21.70 -25.84 -12.07
C PRO A 471 -22.40 -25.45 -10.76
N TRP A 472 -21.72 -24.70 -9.90
CA TRP A 472 -22.25 -24.17 -8.63
C TRP A 472 -23.43 -23.20 -8.82
N ARG A 473 -23.69 -22.66 -10.02
CA ARG A 473 -24.86 -21.79 -10.29
C ARG A 473 -26.21 -22.45 -9.94
N ARG A 474 -26.23 -23.78 -9.84
CA ARG A 474 -27.37 -24.59 -9.36
C ARG A 474 -27.72 -24.32 -7.88
N HIS A 475 -26.78 -23.81 -7.09
CA HIS A 475 -26.98 -23.46 -5.67
C HIS A 475 -27.19 -21.94 -5.51
N ARG A 476 -28.12 -21.54 -4.64
CA ARG A 476 -28.48 -20.12 -4.40
C ARG A 476 -27.28 -19.24 -4.02
N LEU A 477 -26.27 -19.79 -3.35
CA LEU A 477 -25.04 -19.11 -2.92
C LEU A 477 -23.80 -19.53 -3.71
N GLY A 478 -23.94 -20.33 -4.78
CA GLY A 478 -22.81 -20.82 -5.56
C GLY A 478 -22.00 -19.70 -6.24
N PRO A 479 -22.62 -18.82 -7.04
CA PRO A 479 -21.92 -17.71 -7.69
C PRO A 479 -21.16 -16.77 -6.73
N PRO A 480 -21.74 -16.26 -5.62
CA PRO A 480 -20.98 -15.44 -4.69
C PRO A 480 -19.89 -16.25 -3.95
N ALA A 481 -20.12 -17.53 -3.64
CA ALA A 481 -19.09 -18.38 -3.06
C ALA A 481 -17.92 -18.61 -4.04
N ALA A 482 -18.18 -18.72 -5.34
CA ALA A 482 -17.13 -18.85 -6.36
C ALA A 482 -16.22 -17.61 -6.40
N VAL A 483 -16.78 -16.40 -6.35
CA VAL A 483 -15.96 -15.17 -6.23
C VAL A 483 -15.12 -15.19 -4.96
N LEU A 484 -15.71 -15.51 -3.80
CA LEU A 484 -14.95 -15.61 -2.54
C LEU A 484 -13.85 -16.68 -2.58
N VAL A 485 -14.09 -17.83 -3.21
CA VAL A 485 -13.08 -18.91 -3.39
C VAL A 485 -11.95 -18.43 -4.29
N ILE A 486 -12.25 -17.73 -5.38
CA ILE A 486 -11.24 -17.17 -6.28
C ILE A 486 -10.44 -16.10 -5.54
N THR A 487 -11.08 -15.15 -4.83
CA THR A 487 -10.37 -14.14 -4.01
C THR A 487 -9.44 -14.77 -2.98
N LEU A 488 -9.94 -15.72 -2.19
CA LEU A 488 -9.11 -16.40 -1.18
C LEU A 488 -7.99 -17.22 -1.83
N GLY A 489 -8.29 -17.95 -2.90
CA GLY A 489 -7.33 -18.79 -3.63
C GLY A 489 -6.24 -17.99 -4.32
N THR A 490 -6.55 -16.81 -4.88
CA THR A 490 -5.56 -15.90 -5.47
C THR A 490 -4.60 -15.38 -4.40
N LEU A 491 -5.12 -14.86 -3.28
CA LEU A 491 -4.28 -14.27 -2.23
C LEU A 491 -3.45 -15.33 -1.48
N VAL A 492 -4.02 -16.52 -1.21
CA VAL A 492 -3.28 -17.63 -0.60
C VAL A 492 -2.28 -18.24 -1.59
N GLY A 493 -2.66 -18.37 -2.87
CA GLY A 493 -1.76 -18.85 -3.92
C GLY A 493 -0.56 -17.92 -4.09
N ASP A 494 -0.80 -16.61 -4.19
CA ASP A 494 0.26 -15.64 -4.44
C ASP A 494 1.32 -15.60 -3.34
N VAL A 495 0.93 -15.59 -2.05
CA VAL A 495 1.91 -15.61 -0.95
C VAL A 495 2.73 -16.91 -0.93
N LEU A 496 2.13 -18.04 -1.34
CA LEU A 496 2.83 -19.32 -1.46
C LEU A 496 3.79 -19.36 -2.66
N THR A 497 3.62 -18.47 -3.65
CA THR A 497 4.50 -18.31 -4.81
C THR A 497 5.38 -17.06 -4.74
N GLY A 498 5.55 -16.46 -3.56
CA GLY A 498 6.47 -15.31 -3.35
C GLY A 498 5.86 -13.92 -3.56
N SER A 499 4.54 -13.77 -3.36
CA SER A 499 3.81 -12.50 -3.41
C SER A 499 4.04 -11.70 -4.69
N THR A 500 3.93 -12.34 -5.85
CA THR A 500 4.15 -11.73 -7.18
C THR A 500 3.02 -10.82 -7.65
N LEU A 501 1.77 -11.09 -7.26
CA LEU A 501 0.57 -10.34 -7.65
C LEU A 501 0.23 -9.24 -6.64
N GLU A 502 0.61 -9.42 -5.37
CA GLU A 502 0.51 -8.38 -4.34
C GLU A 502 1.51 -7.25 -4.62
N LEU A 503 2.66 -7.52 -5.24
CA LEU A 503 3.55 -6.49 -5.79
C LEU A 503 2.94 -5.86 -7.06
N ASN A 504 2.82 -4.54 -7.11
CA ASN A 504 2.21 -3.74 -8.20
C ASN A 504 0.70 -3.99 -8.47
N GLY A 505 0.04 -4.95 -7.81
CA GLY A 505 -1.42 -5.08 -7.89
C GLY A 505 -2.13 -3.86 -7.29
N LEU A 506 -3.20 -3.34 -7.92
CA LEU A 506 -3.82 -2.04 -7.53
C LEU A 506 -4.47 -1.99 -6.13
N LEU A 507 -4.56 -3.12 -5.42
CA LEU A 507 -4.94 -3.21 -4.00
C LEU A 507 -3.82 -3.78 -3.12
N GLY A 508 -2.66 -4.13 -3.69
CA GLY A 508 -1.48 -4.65 -3.01
C GLY A 508 -0.51 -3.52 -2.62
N TYR A 509 0.80 -3.77 -2.79
CA TYR A 509 1.87 -2.84 -2.44
C TYR A 509 2.68 -2.36 -3.65
N ASP A 510 3.32 -1.21 -3.46
CA ASP A 510 4.06 -0.46 -4.48
C ASP A 510 5.52 -0.30 -4.04
N PRO A 511 6.51 -0.69 -4.86
CA PRO A 511 7.93 -0.55 -4.51
C PRO A 511 8.39 0.91 -4.49
N ILE A 512 7.73 1.84 -5.21
CA ILE A 512 8.00 3.30 -5.13
C ILE A 512 7.51 3.87 -3.79
N VAL A 513 6.39 3.38 -3.26
CA VAL A 513 5.94 3.73 -1.89
C VAL A 513 6.77 2.98 -0.83
N ALA A 514 7.46 1.91 -1.22
CA ALA A 514 8.36 1.09 -0.42
C ALA A 514 7.78 0.68 0.95
N GLY A 515 6.47 0.43 1.02
CA GLY A 515 5.79 0.06 2.26
C GLY A 515 6.00 -1.41 2.64
N ARG A 516 6.20 -2.27 1.62
CA ARG A 516 6.41 -3.71 1.70
C ARG A 516 6.83 -4.22 0.32
N PHE A 517 7.58 -5.32 0.26
CA PHE A 517 8.01 -5.98 -1.00
C PHE A 517 7.65 -7.48 -1.07
N THR A 518 7.19 -8.06 0.04
CA THR A 518 6.88 -9.49 0.23
C THR A 518 5.77 -9.68 1.26
N GLY A 519 5.02 -10.79 1.20
CA GLY A 519 3.90 -11.07 2.12
C GLY A 519 2.59 -10.41 1.69
N TYR A 520 1.70 -10.14 2.64
CA TYR A 520 0.41 -9.47 2.41
C TYR A 520 0.48 -7.96 2.66
N GLY A 521 -0.24 -7.18 1.87
CA GLY A 521 -0.62 -5.81 2.21
C GLY A 521 -1.83 -5.77 3.14
N ASN A 522 -1.94 -4.70 3.93
CA ASN A 522 -3.05 -4.46 4.85
C ASN A 522 -4.42 -4.48 4.15
N LEU A 523 -4.49 -4.02 2.89
CA LEU A 523 -5.72 -4.02 2.09
C LEU A 523 -6.07 -5.44 1.60
N GLY A 524 -5.07 -6.20 1.14
CA GLY A 524 -5.19 -7.63 0.80
C GLY A 524 -5.73 -8.46 1.95
N PHE A 525 -5.26 -8.23 3.19
CA PHE A 525 -5.83 -8.85 4.38
C PHE A 525 -7.33 -8.61 4.53
N GLY A 526 -7.84 -7.41 4.21
CA GLY A 526 -9.26 -7.09 4.26
C GLY A 526 -10.12 -7.99 3.36
N LEU A 527 -9.62 -8.33 2.17
CA LEU A 527 -10.26 -9.28 1.24
C LEU A 527 -10.10 -10.73 1.71
N LEU A 528 -8.90 -11.11 2.14
CA LEU A 528 -8.55 -12.45 2.61
C LEU A 528 -9.38 -12.84 3.84
N GLY A 529 -9.35 -12.03 4.90
CA GLY A 529 -10.08 -12.29 6.15
C GLY A 529 -11.59 -12.37 5.94
N THR A 530 -12.16 -11.47 5.13
CA THR A 530 -13.59 -11.50 4.77
C THR A 530 -13.95 -12.78 4.01
N SER A 531 -13.14 -13.17 3.02
CA SER A 531 -13.38 -14.38 2.22
C SER A 531 -13.22 -15.65 3.04
N ALA A 532 -12.15 -15.74 3.83
CA ALA A 532 -11.86 -16.88 4.70
C ALA A 532 -12.96 -17.10 5.75
N LEU A 533 -13.44 -16.05 6.42
CA LEU A 533 -14.49 -16.16 7.44
C LEU A 533 -15.84 -16.57 6.83
N LEU A 534 -16.24 -15.99 5.69
CA LEU A 534 -17.50 -16.32 5.03
C LEU A 534 -17.51 -17.74 4.43
N LEU A 535 -16.41 -18.16 3.79
CA LEU A 535 -16.26 -19.53 3.29
C LEU A 535 -16.20 -20.54 4.43
N THR A 536 -15.47 -20.24 5.51
CA THR A 536 -15.42 -21.08 6.71
C THR A 536 -16.81 -21.22 7.33
N ALA A 537 -17.61 -20.16 7.39
CA ALA A 537 -18.99 -20.24 7.90
C ALA A 537 -19.85 -21.22 7.09
N ALA A 538 -19.73 -21.20 5.76
CA ALA A 538 -20.43 -22.12 4.87
C ALA A 538 -19.91 -23.57 5.00
N LEU A 539 -18.58 -23.77 4.98
CA LEU A 539 -17.94 -25.08 5.06
C LEU A 539 -18.19 -25.76 6.42
N ALA A 540 -18.02 -25.03 7.53
CA ALA A 540 -18.25 -25.55 8.87
C ALA A 540 -19.72 -25.94 9.07
N THR A 541 -20.66 -25.15 8.55
CA THR A 541 -22.09 -25.49 8.55
C THR A 541 -22.37 -26.75 7.72
N ALA A 542 -21.77 -26.87 6.52
CA ALA A 542 -21.95 -28.03 5.67
C ALA A 542 -21.34 -29.31 6.28
N ALA A 543 -20.20 -29.21 6.97
CA ALA A 543 -19.61 -30.30 7.72
C ALA A 543 -20.48 -30.70 8.92
N GLY A 544 -20.95 -29.73 9.71
CA GLY A 544 -21.85 -29.97 10.84
C GLY A 544 -23.18 -30.62 10.44
N ARG A 545 -23.73 -30.28 9.27
CA ARG A 545 -24.95 -30.91 8.70
C ARG A 545 -24.74 -32.34 8.21
N ARG A 546 -23.52 -32.72 7.81
CA ARG A 546 -23.19 -34.09 7.37
C ARG A 546 -22.75 -35.01 8.52
N ALA A 547 -22.27 -34.44 9.62
CA ALA A 547 -21.83 -35.19 10.78
C ALA A 547 -23.02 -35.78 11.56
N PRO A 548 -22.85 -36.94 12.24
CA PRO A 548 -23.88 -37.47 13.15
C PRO A 548 -24.26 -36.45 14.23
N ALA A 549 -25.52 -36.46 14.67
CA ALA A 549 -26.09 -35.43 15.55
C ALA A 549 -25.23 -35.12 16.80
N GLY A 550 -24.69 -36.14 17.47
CA GLY A 550 -23.81 -35.97 18.64
C GLY A 550 -22.42 -35.39 18.33
N ARG A 551 -21.98 -35.41 17.05
CA ARG A 551 -20.68 -34.89 16.58
C ARG A 551 -20.80 -33.60 15.78
N ALA A 552 -21.99 -33.16 15.39
CA ALA A 552 -22.22 -31.95 14.58
C ALA A 552 -21.50 -30.71 15.13
N ARG A 553 -21.64 -30.40 16.43
CA ARG A 553 -20.94 -29.26 17.07
C ARG A 553 -19.41 -29.41 17.03
N VAL A 554 -18.89 -30.62 17.17
CA VAL A 554 -17.44 -30.90 17.13
C VAL A 554 -16.91 -30.74 15.71
N ALA A 555 -17.63 -31.23 14.70
CA ALA A 555 -17.27 -31.06 13.30
C ALA A 555 -17.26 -29.57 12.89
N THR A 556 -18.30 -28.82 13.25
CA THR A 556 -18.35 -27.36 13.04
C THR A 556 -17.18 -26.66 13.72
N ALA A 557 -16.92 -26.94 14.99
CA ALA A 557 -15.81 -26.34 15.74
C ALA A 557 -14.44 -26.68 15.13
N ALA A 558 -14.22 -27.95 14.75
CA ALA A 558 -12.97 -28.41 14.15
C ALA A 558 -12.69 -27.71 12.82
N VAL A 559 -13.69 -27.54 11.95
CA VAL A 559 -13.52 -26.81 10.68
C VAL A 559 -13.23 -25.33 10.92
N VAL A 560 -13.94 -24.65 11.82
CA VAL A 560 -13.67 -23.22 12.10
C VAL A 560 -12.28 -23.02 12.70
N LEU A 561 -11.88 -23.86 13.66
CA LEU A 561 -10.59 -23.74 14.33
C LEU A 561 -9.42 -24.15 13.43
N GLY A 562 -9.59 -25.18 12.59
CA GLY A 562 -8.60 -25.58 11.60
C GLY A 562 -8.40 -24.52 10.52
N ALA A 563 -9.49 -23.95 9.98
CA ALA A 563 -9.41 -22.85 9.02
C ALA A 563 -8.82 -21.58 9.63
N GLY A 564 -9.16 -21.27 10.89
CA GLY A 564 -8.57 -20.15 11.63
C GLY A 564 -7.07 -20.33 11.89
N ALA A 565 -6.64 -21.51 12.31
CA ALA A 565 -5.23 -21.85 12.50
C ALA A 565 -4.44 -21.74 11.18
N LEU A 566 -4.98 -22.29 10.08
CA LEU A 566 -4.36 -22.20 8.75
C LEU A 566 -4.28 -20.74 8.28
N THR A 567 -5.35 -19.95 8.46
CA THR A 567 -5.37 -18.53 8.08
C THR A 567 -4.33 -17.74 8.88
N VAL A 568 -4.25 -17.94 10.20
CA VAL A 568 -3.25 -17.30 11.07
C VAL A 568 -1.82 -17.71 10.69
N LEU A 569 -1.59 -18.97 10.31
CA LEU A 569 -0.28 -19.44 9.86
C LEU A 569 0.12 -18.79 8.53
N VAL A 570 -0.78 -18.76 7.55
CA VAL A 570 -0.52 -18.17 6.21
C VAL A 570 -0.31 -16.64 6.30
N VAL A 571 -1.11 -15.94 7.10
CA VAL A 571 -1.03 -14.48 7.29
C VAL A 571 0.18 -14.07 8.15
N GLY A 572 0.48 -14.84 9.21
CA GLY A 572 1.49 -14.49 10.20
C GLY A 572 2.90 -14.99 9.93
N ALA A 573 3.08 -16.09 9.19
CA ALA A 573 4.40 -16.74 9.11
C ALA A 573 5.45 -15.81 8.47
N PRO A 574 6.68 -15.73 9.03
CA PRO A 574 7.75 -14.88 8.51
C PRO A 574 8.23 -15.24 7.10
N MET A 575 7.98 -16.47 6.63
CA MET A 575 8.26 -16.90 5.24
C MET A 575 7.08 -16.68 4.30
N LEU A 576 5.92 -16.24 4.81
CA LEU A 576 4.68 -16.03 4.05
C LEU A 576 4.15 -14.60 4.28
N GLY A 577 2.97 -14.44 4.90
CA GLY A 577 2.23 -13.17 4.90
C GLY A 577 2.86 -12.00 5.65
N ARG A 578 3.75 -12.23 6.62
CA ARG A 578 4.43 -11.18 7.42
C ARG A 578 3.48 -10.11 8.00
N ASP A 579 2.23 -10.47 8.30
CA ASP A 579 1.19 -9.55 8.76
C ASP A 579 0.70 -9.88 10.20
N PHE A 580 1.40 -9.33 11.19
CA PHE A 580 1.03 -9.45 12.60
C PHE A 580 -0.30 -8.75 12.94
N GLY A 581 -0.65 -7.65 12.24
CA GLY A 581 -1.92 -6.95 12.45
C GLY A 581 -3.10 -7.77 11.94
N GLY A 582 -2.94 -8.43 10.79
CA GLY A 582 -3.84 -9.44 10.25
C GLY A 582 -4.03 -10.65 11.16
N VAL A 583 -2.97 -11.15 11.83
CA VAL A 583 -3.09 -12.20 12.85
C VAL A 583 -3.95 -11.75 14.04
N LEU A 584 -3.68 -10.57 14.59
CA LEU A 584 -4.44 -9.98 15.70
C LEU A 584 -5.92 -9.74 15.34
N ALA A 585 -6.19 -9.44 14.07
CA ALA A 585 -7.52 -9.24 13.52
C ALA A 585 -8.28 -10.56 13.27
N ALA A 586 -7.66 -11.52 12.57
CA ALA A 586 -8.30 -12.75 12.14
C ALA A 586 -8.70 -13.64 13.31
N LEU A 587 -7.82 -13.79 14.31
CA LEU A 587 -7.99 -14.75 15.39
C LEU A 587 -9.30 -14.53 16.20
N PRO A 588 -9.61 -13.31 16.70
CA PRO A 588 -10.90 -13.04 17.35
C PRO A 588 -12.10 -13.22 16.41
N GLY A 589 -11.94 -12.94 15.11
CA GLY A 589 -12.97 -13.20 14.09
C GLY A 589 -13.35 -14.69 14.01
N PHE A 590 -12.36 -15.57 13.84
CA PHE A 590 -12.59 -17.03 13.81
C PHE A 590 -13.13 -17.57 15.14
N LEU A 591 -12.69 -17.03 16.27
CA LEU A 591 -13.19 -17.46 17.59
C LEU A 591 -14.63 -16.99 17.84
N LEU A 592 -15.01 -15.78 17.40
CA LEU A 592 -16.41 -15.35 17.39
C LEU A 592 -17.26 -16.25 16.48
N LEU A 593 -16.77 -16.55 15.28
CA LEU A 593 -17.46 -17.44 14.34
C LEU A 593 -17.69 -18.83 14.95
N ALA A 594 -16.66 -19.40 15.60
CA ALA A 594 -16.77 -20.68 16.28
C ALA A 594 -17.84 -20.65 17.37
N MET A 595 -17.86 -19.62 18.23
CA MET A 595 -18.88 -19.48 19.28
C MET A 595 -20.30 -19.38 18.72
N LEU A 596 -20.50 -18.55 17.69
CA LEU A 596 -21.81 -18.34 17.07
C LEU A 596 -22.34 -19.59 16.38
N LEU A 597 -21.50 -20.35 15.66
CA LEU A 597 -21.92 -21.55 14.95
C LEU A 597 -22.07 -22.79 15.86
N THR A 598 -21.41 -22.86 17.02
CA THR A 598 -21.60 -23.94 18.00
C THR A 598 -22.76 -23.70 18.96
N GLY A 599 -23.35 -22.50 18.97
CA GLY A 599 -24.33 -22.08 19.97
C GLY A 599 -23.73 -21.77 21.35
N THR A 600 -22.42 -21.51 21.41
CA THR A 600 -21.73 -21.13 22.64
C THR A 600 -22.07 -19.68 22.98
N ARG A 601 -22.58 -19.42 24.19
CA ARG A 601 -22.90 -18.06 24.64
C ARG A 601 -21.68 -17.14 24.51
N VAL A 602 -21.82 -16.10 23.68
CA VAL A 602 -20.87 -15.00 23.59
C VAL A 602 -21.07 -14.12 24.82
N THR A 603 -20.02 -13.95 25.62
CA THR A 603 -20.02 -13.06 26.79
C THR A 603 -18.85 -12.09 26.66
N VAL A 604 -19.00 -10.88 27.21
CA VAL A 604 -17.91 -9.89 27.24
C VAL A 604 -16.67 -10.49 27.90
N THR A 605 -16.84 -11.23 28.99
CA THR A 605 -15.75 -11.95 29.68
C THR A 605 -15.00 -12.95 28.79
N ARG A 606 -15.69 -13.69 27.90
CA ARG A 606 -15.04 -14.62 26.97
C ARG A 606 -14.32 -13.89 25.84
N MET A 607 -14.89 -12.82 25.31
CA MET A 607 -14.24 -12.03 24.27
C MET A 607 -13.03 -11.27 24.82
N ALA A 608 -13.15 -10.70 26.02
CA ALA A 608 -12.03 -10.10 26.75
C ALA A 608 -10.95 -11.13 27.07
N ALA A 609 -11.29 -12.36 27.49
CA ALA A 609 -10.29 -13.42 27.71
C ALA A 609 -9.60 -13.87 26.42
N VAL A 610 -10.31 -13.91 25.28
CA VAL A 610 -9.72 -14.19 23.96
C VAL A 610 -8.76 -13.08 23.54
N LEU A 611 -9.19 -11.82 23.65
CA LEU A 611 -8.36 -10.67 23.30
C LEU A 611 -7.15 -10.56 24.24
N ALA A 612 -7.34 -10.74 25.55
CA ALA A 612 -6.27 -10.76 26.54
C ALA A 612 -5.28 -11.92 26.31
N LEU A 613 -5.74 -13.09 25.86
CA LEU A 613 -4.83 -14.20 25.51
C LEU A 613 -4.03 -13.90 24.23
N ALA A 614 -4.63 -13.25 23.23
CA ALA A 614 -3.93 -12.81 22.02
C ALA A 614 -2.91 -11.69 22.33
N VAL A 615 -3.31 -10.69 23.12
CA VAL A 615 -2.43 -9.60 23.60
C VAL A 615 -1.33 -10.14 24.51
N ALA A 616 -1.62 -11.09 25.40
CA ALA A 616 -0.62 -11.72 26.24
C ALA A 616 0.38 -12.54 25.41
N ALA A 617 -0.08 -13.30 24.41
CA ALA A 617 0.81 -14.03 23.51
C ALA A 617 1.78 -13.11 22.76
N VAL A 618 1.26 -12.04 22.13
CA VAL A 618 2.09 -11.05 21.43
C VAL A 618 2.96 -10.25 22.41
N GLY A 619 2.45 -9.88 23.57
CA GLY A 619 3.18 -9.15 24.62
C GLY A 619 4.28 -9.97 25.28
N SER A 620 4.09 -11.27 25.49
CA SER A 620 5.16 -12.18 25.93
C SER A 620 6.27 -12.25 24.89
N LEU A 621 5.93 -12.29 23.60
CA LEU A 621 6.91 -12.29 22.52
C LEU A 621 7.64 -10.95 22.41
N ALA A 622 6.91 -9.84 22.56
CA ALA A 622 7.45 -8.49 22.61
C ALA A 622 8.44 -8.32 23.76
N PHE A 623 8.12 -8.88 24.93
CA PHE A 623 8.99 -8.89 26.09
C PHE A 623 10.25 -9.75 25.87
N VAL A 624 10.12 -10.94 25.28
CA VAL A 624 11.28 -11.79 24.92
C VAL A 624 12.19 -11.11 23.89
N ASP A 625 11.64 -10.37 22.93
CA ASP A 625 12.41 -9.58 21.97
C ASP A 625 13.06 -8.34 22.63
N TRP A 626 12.39 -7.71 23.60
CA TRP A 626 12.93 -6.60 24.39
C TRP A 626 14.10 -7.01 25.32
N LEU A 627 14.16 -8.27 25.76
CA LEU A 627 15.29 -8.79 26.53
C LEU A 627 16.59 -8.92 25.71
N ARG A 628 16.55 -8.72 24.39
CA ARG A 628 17.74 -8.67 23.52
C ARG A 628 18.52 -7.36 23.72
N PRO A 629 19.83 -7.33 23.39
CA PRO A 629 20.62 -6.10 23.34
C PRO A 629 19.92 -5.01 22.51
N PRO A 630 19.99 -3.71 22.88
CA PRO A 630 19.23 -2.65 22.22
C PRO A 630 19.39 -2.59 20.69
N SER A 631 20.57 -2.94 20.17
CA SER A 631 20.90 -3.02 18.74
C SER A 631 20.27 -4.22 18.00
N GLU A 632 19.93 -5.29 18.71
CA GLU A 632 19.34 -6.54 18.16
C GLU A 632 17.80 -6.64 18.38
N ARG A 633 17.18 -5.65 19.04
CA ARG A 633 15.72 -5.61 19.27
C ARG A 633 14.96 -5.34 17.97
N SER A 634 13.92 -6.13 17.68
CA SER A 634 13.00 -5.80 16.59
C SER A 634 12.14 -4.57 16.93
N HIS A 635 11.30 -4.13 15.99
CA HIS A 635 10.29 -3.09 16.25
C HIS A 635 9.37 -3.43 17.44
N LEU A 636 9.16 -4.73 17.71
CA LEU A 636 8.30 -5.18 18.79
C LEU A 636 8.94 -4.95 20.18
N GLY A 637 10.23 -5.29 20.34
CA GLY A 637 11.01 -4.98 21.53
C GLY A 637 11.24 -3.48 21.72
N ARG A 638 11.49 -2.72 20.63
CA ARG A 638 11.54 -1.25 20.68
C ARG A 638 10.23 -0.61 21.15
N PHE A 639 9.08 -1.18 20.80
CA PHE A 639 7.78 -0.71 21.31
C PHE A 639 7.60 -0.97 22.81
N VAL A 640 8.14 -2.07 23.35
CA VAL A 640 8.14 -2.32 24.81
C VAL A 640 9.02 -1.30 25.53
N GLU A 641 10.18 -0.95 24.98
CA GLU A 641 11.01 0.13 25.52
C GLU A 641 10.22 1.45 25.57
N GLN A 642 9.56 1.83 24.48
CA GLN A 642 8.70 3.04 24.42
C GLN A 642 7.53 3.01 25.41
N LEU A 643 7.04 1.83 25.77
CA LEU A 643 6.00 1.66 26.80
C LEU A 643 6.57 1.89 28.21
N LEU A 644 7.83 1.51 28.45
CA LEU A 644 8.52 1.69 29.73
C LEU A 644 9.05 3.12 29.92
N THR A 645 9.52 3.78 28.87
CA THR A 645 9.98 5.19 28.90
C THR A 645 8.83 6.21 28.95
N GLY A 646 7.58 5.77 28.79
CA GLY A 646 6.39 6.62 28.79
C GLY A 646 6.05 7.23 27.42
N GLU A 647 6.87 6.99 26.39
CA GLU A 647 6.69 7.52 25.03
C GLU A 647 5.53 6.88 24.27
N ALA A 648 5.01 5.72 24.70
CA ALA A 648 3.97 4.98 23.97
C ALA A 648 2.69 5.77 23.69
N TRP A 649 2.36 6.81 24.47
CA TRP A 649 1.22 7.68 24.14
C TRP A 649 1.45 8.42 22.82
N THR A 650 2.68 8.88 22.54
CA THR A 650 3.04 9.52 21.26
C THR A 650 2.91 8.56 20.09
N VAL A 651 3.24 7.28 20.29
CA VAL A 651 3.09 6.22 19.28
C VAL A 651 1.61 5.99 18.97
N VAL A 652 0.76 5.94 20.01
CA VAL A 652 -0.69 5.71 19.88
C VAL A 652 -1.38 6.92 19.24
N SER A 653 -1.08 8.15 19.67
CA SER A 653 -1.67 9.37 19.10
C SER A 653 -1.28 9.53 17.63
N ARG A 654 0.01 9.30 17.28
CA ARG A 654 0.53 9.32 15.90
C ARG A 654 -0.14 8.27 15.00
N LYS A 655 -0.42 7.06 15.51
CA LYS A 655 -1.21 6.05 14.76
C LYS A 655 -2.67 6.48 14.57
N ALA A 656 -3.28 7.08 15.58
CA ALA A 656 -4.65 7.60 15.48
C ALA A 656 -4.74 8.75 14.45
N GLU A 657 -3.78 9.68 14.46
CA GLU A 657 -3.68 10.77 13.50
C GLU A 657 -3.44 10.27 12.07
N ALA A 658 -2.56 9.28 11.87
CA ALA A 658 -2.37 8.64 10.57
C ALA A 658 -3.68 7.99 10.06
N ASN A 659 -4.44 7.33 10.93
CA ASN A 659 -5.72 6.74 10.58
C ASN A 659 -6.80 7.79 10.24
N LEU A 660 -6.79 8.96 10.89
CA LEU A 660 -7.65 10.10 10.54
C LEU A 660 -7.22 10.72 9.19
N GLY A 661 -5.92 10.89 8.95
CA GLY A 661 -5.38 11.34 7.67
C GLY A 661 -5.80 10.42 6.51
N ILE A 662 -5.82 9.11 6.71
CA ILE A 662 -6.33 8.15 5.72
C ILE A 662 -7.85 8.27 5.56
N LEU A 663 -8.61 8.44 6.66
CA LEU A 663 -10.08 8.59 6.61
C LEU A 663 -10.54 9.80 5.80
N PHE A 664 -9.80 10.92 5.84
CA PHE A 664 -10.17 12.15 5.12
C PHE A 664 -9.41 12.35 3.80
N GLY A 665 -8.18 11.84 3.67
CA GLY A 665 -7.33 12.02 2.49
C GLY A 665 -7.34 10.87 1.48
N SER A 666 -7.76 9.66 1.85
CA SER A 666 -7.78 8.53 0.90
C SER A 666 -9.05 8.52 0.04
N PRO A 667 -8.95 8.46 -1.31
CA PRO A 667 -10.13 8.28 -2.16
C PRO A 667 -10.93 7.01 -1.83
N LEU A 668 -10.26 5.96 -1.33
CA LEU A 668 -10.90 4.70 -0.95
C LEU A 668 -11.78 4.83 0.31
N ALA A 669 -11.52 5.81 1.19
CA ALA A 669 -12.31 6.02 2.40
C ALA A 669 -13.76 6.43 2.09
N TRP A 670 -14.03 7.02 0.92
CA TRP A 670 -15.39 7.29 0.41
C TRP A 670 -16.23 6.03 0.20
N LEU A 671 -15.64 4.84 0.23
CA LEU A 671 -16.38 3.59 0.22
C LEU A 671 -17.08 3.30 1.56
N LEU A 672 -16.62 3.89 2.67
CA LEU A 672 -17.22 3.72 4.00
C LEU A 672 -18.66 4.29 4.07
N PRO A 673 -18.97 5.52 3.62
CA PRO A 673 -20.36 5.99 3.56
C PRO A 673 -21.21 5.19 2.56
N VAL A 674 -20.65 4.72 1.43
CA VAL A 674 -21.35 3.81 0.51
C VAL A 674 -21.72 2.49 1.19
N ALA A 675 -20.77 1.90 1.93
CA ALA A 675 -20.96 0.69 2.73
C ALA A 675 -21.96 0.91 3.88
N LEU A 676 -21.97 2.09 4.51
CA LEU A 676 -22.94 2.48 5.53
C LEU A 676 -24.35 2.57 4.95
N VAL A 677 -24.54 3.23 3.80
CA VAL A 677 -25.83 3.28 3.08
C VAL A 677 -26.31 1.87 2.72
N ALA A 678 -25.40 1.01 2.23
CA ALA A 678 -25.72 -0.38 1.96
C ALA A 678 -26.10 -1.16 3.24
N ALA A 679 -25.33 -1.03 4.32
CA ALA A 679 -25.57 -1.72 5.59
C ALA A 679 -26.91 -1.29 6.22
N VAL A 680 -27.21 0.01 6.22
CA VAL A 680 -28.52 0.55 6.60
C VAL A 680 -29.59 -0.11 5.74
N TRP A 681 -29.52 0.02 4.41
CA TRP A 681 -30.51 -0.56 3.48
C TRP A 681 -30.75 -2.06 3.68
N LEU A 682 -29.69 -2.83 3.94
CA LEU A 682 -29.72 -4.28 4.12
C LEU A 682 -30.24 -4.72 5.51
N VAL A 683 -29.85 -4.04 6.59
CA VAL A 683 -29.95 -4.58 7.97
C VAL A 683 -30.87 -3.77 8.90
N ARG A 684 -31.25 -2.53 8.55
CA ARG A 684 -32.03 -1.63 9.43
C ARG A 684 -33.33 -2.24 10.00
N PRO A 685 -33.71 -1.91 11.24
CA PRO A 685 -35.04 -2.26 11.79
C PRO A 685 -36.17 -1.53 11.05
N ALA A 686 -37.41 -2.01 11.22
CA ALA A 686 -38.59 -1.32 10.71
C ALA A 686 -38.87 -0.03 11.50
N GLY A 687 -39.46 0.98 10.86
CA GLY A 687 -39.93 2.21 11.50
C GLY A 687 -38.89 3.33 11.69
N TRP A 688 -37.60 3.08 11.43
CA TRP A 688 -36.50 4.02 11.72
C TRP A 688 -36.34 5.21 10.75
N LEU A 689 -37.09 5.24 9.64
CA LEU A 689 -37.02 6.29 8.62
C LEU A 689 -38.42 6.74 8.19
N PRO A 690 -38.67 8.04 7.94
CA PRO A 690 -39.95 8.53 7.42
C PRO A 690 -40.16 8.16 5.93
N GLY A 691 -41.41 8.24 5.47
CA GLY A 691 -41.76 8.07 4.06
C GLY A 691 -41.67 6.61 3.53
N PRO A 692 -41.45 6.41 2.21
CA PRO A 692 -41.52 5.10 1.56
C PRO A 692 -40.44 4.10 2.01
N LEU A 693 -39.47 4.53 2.81
CA LEU A 693 -38.43 3.68 3.39
C LEU A 693 -38.86 3.01 4.71
N ARG A 694 -40.06 3.27 5.28
CA ARG A 694 -40.49 2.77 6.61
C ARG A 694 -40.37 1.26 6.89
N GLY A 695 -40.35 0.39 5.87
CA GLY A 695 -40.22 -1.07 6.07
C GLY A 695 -38.84 -1.51 6.58
N PRO A 696 -38.67 -2.73 7.11
CA PRO A 696 -37.35 -3.25 7.55
C PRO A 696 -36.36 -3.39 6.38
N GLY A 697 -35.06 -3.38 6.70
CA GLY A 697 -33.97 -3.61 5.74
C GLY A 697 -34.06 -4.96 5.04
N LEU A 698 -33.46 -5.08 3.86
CA LEU A 698 -33.71 -6.18 2.93
C LEU A 698 -33.48 -7.59 3.53
N LEU A 699 -32.42 -7.78 4.32
CA LEU A 699 -32.06 -9.04 5.00
C LEU A 699 -32.89 -9.33 6.27
N ARG A 700 -33.72 -8.37 6.71
CA ARG A 700 -34.73 -8.56 7.78
C ARG A 700 -36.15 -8.67 7.21
N GLY A 701 -36.44 -8.00 6.10
CA GLY A 701 -37.75 -7.94 5.46
C GLY A 701 -38.04 -9.06 4.45
N ARG A 702 -37.01 -9.67 3.82
CA ARG A 702 -37.18 -10.78 2.88
C ARG A 702 -36.79 -12.12 3.49
N ARG A 703 -37.79 -12.82 4.07
CA ARG A 703 -37.65 -14.20 4.55
C ARG A 703 -37.49 -15.21 3.39
N ASP A 704 -37.79 -14.80 2.16
CA ASP A 704 -37.71 -15.58 0.92
C ASP A 704 -36.28 -15.73 0.34
N LEU A 705 -35.31 -14.92 0.80
CA LEU A 705 -33.93 -14.91 0.29
C LEU A 705 -33.22 -16.26 0.51
N LEU A 706 -33.16 -16.68 1.77
CA LEU A 706 -32.42 -17.84 2.24
C LEU A 706 -33.21 -18.50 3.38
N PRO A 707 -33.10 -19.83 3.57
CA PRO A 707 -33.62 -20.52 4.75
C PRO A 707 -33.17 -19.84 6.04
N ALA A 708 -34.02 -19.85 7.07
CA ALA A 708 -33.74 -19.17 8.35
C ALA A 708 -32.40 -19.59 8.98
N ALA A 709 -32.05 -20.88 8.88
CA ALA A 709 -30.76 -21.41 9.33
C ALA A 709 -29.56 -20.80 8.56
N ASP A 710 -29.67 -20.66 7.24
CA ASP A 710 -28.61 -20.09 6.40
C ASP A 710 -28.46 -18.57 6.63
N LEU A 711 -29.56 -17.86 6.92
CA LEU A 711 -29.51 -16.45 7.35
C LEU A 711 -28.79 -16.25 8.68
N VAL A 712 -28.92 -17.20 9.63
CA VAL A 712 -28.16 -17.15 10.90
C VAL A 712 -26.67 -17.37 10.64
N VAL A 713 -26.30 -18.32 9.78
CA VAL A 713 -24.90 -18.57 9.40
C VAL A 713 -24.29 -17.37 8.67
N LEU A 714 -25.00 -16.76 7.71
CA LEU A 714 -24.55 -15.55 7.04
C LEU A 714 -24.34 -14.40 8.04
N ARG A 715 -25.28 -14.19 8.98
CA ARG A 715 -25.12 -13.16 10.03
C ARG A 715 -23.92 -13.46 10.94
N ALA A 716 -23.67 -14.72 11.29
CA ALA A 716 -22.50 -15.10 12.08
C ALA A 716 -21.18 -14.81 11.34
N GLY A 717 -21.09 -15.15 10.06
CA GLY A 717 -19.95 -14.82 9.21
C GLY A 717 -19.74 -13.31 9.06
N LEU A 718 -20.82 -12.54 8.83
CA LEU A 718 -20.76 -11.08 8.73
C LEU A 718 -20.32 -10.40 10.05
N LEU A 719 -20.79 -10.89 11.20
CA LEU A 719 -20.39 -10.37 12.52
C LEU A 719 -18.93 -10.72 12.83
N ALA A 720 -18.48 -11.93 12.49
CA ALA A 720 -17.08 -12.33 12.61
C ALA A 720 -16.16 -11.48 11.72
N ALA A 721 -16.55 -11.26 10.46
CA ALA A 721 -15.81 -10.39 9.54
C ALA A 721 -15.80 -8.93 10.03
N ALA A 722 -16.93 -8.39 10.50
CA ALA A 722 -16.98 -7.04 11.05
C ALA A 722 -16.07 -6.86 12.28
N LEU A 723 -16.02 -7.84 13.20
CA LEU A 723 -15.08 -7.82 14.32
C LEU A 723 -13.62 -7.87 13.83
N SER A 724 -13.31 -8.78 12.91
CA SER A 724 -11.97 -8.92 12.33
C SER A 724 -11.51 -7.63 11.65
N LEU A 725 -12.35 -7.01 10.84
CA LEU A 725 -12.03 -5.77 10.12
C LEU A 725 -11.91 -4.57 11.06
N ALA A 726 -12.72 -4.50 12.12
CA ALA A 726 -12.62 -3.45 13.13
C ALA A 726 -11.31 -3.54 13.94
N LEU A 727 -10.93 -4.76 14.36
CA LEU A 727 -9.65 -4.99 15.03
C LEU A 727 -8.46 -4.78 14.08
N GLY A 728 -8.59 -5.18 12.82
CA GLY A 728 -7.59 -4.91 11.78
C GLY A 728 -7.40 -3.42 11.50
N ALA A 729 -8.48 -2.64 11.48
CA ALA A 729 -8.41 -1.18 11.35
C ALA A 729 -7.81 -0.50 12.58
N ALA A 730 -7.96 -1.08 13.77
CA ALA A 730 -7.33 -0.56 14.99
C ALA A 730 -5.84 -0.92 15.10
N ALA A 731 -5.44 -2.10 14.62
CA ALA A 731 -4.07 -2.61 14.73
C ALA A 731 -3.13 -2.11 13.62
N ASN A 732 -3.63 -1.94 12.39
CA ASN A 732 -2.82 -1.63 11.22
C ASN A 732 -2.78 -0.13 10.89
N ASP A 733 -1.63 0.30 10.34
CA ASP A 733 -1.38 1.71 9.97
C ASP A 733 -2.17 2.17 8.73
N SER A 734 -2.89 1.26 8.07
CA SER A 734 -3.84 1.59 7.00
C SER A 734 -5.25 1.91 7.50
N GLY A 735 -5.52 1.70 8.80
CA GLY A 735 -6.75 2.11 9.46
C GLY A 735 -8.02 1.68 8.74
N VAL A 736 -8.86 2.68 8.45
CA VAL A 736 -10.18 2.51 7.84
C VAL A 736 -10.16 2.06 6.37
N ALA A 737 -9.01 2.11 5.68
CA ALA A 737 -8.88 1.60 4.31
C ALA A 737 -9.08 0.07 4.24
N LEU A 738 -8.83 -0.64 5.34
CA LEU A 738 -8.96 -2.09 5.47
C LEU A 738 -10.44 -2.56 5.42
N PRO A 739 -11.38 -2.02 6.25
CA PRO A 739 -12.81 -2.28 6.08
C PRO A 739 -13.40 -1.66 4.81
N ALA A 740 -12.84 -0.56 4.29
CA ALA A 740 -13.23 -0.03 2.98
C ALA A 740 -12.94 -1.06 1.87
N THR A 741 -11.72 -1.59 1.80
CA THR A 741 -11.34 -2.64 0.84
C THR A 741 -12.24 -3.86 0.96
N ALA A 742 -12.54 -4.34 2.17
CA ALA A 742 -13.46 -5.45 2.37
C ALA A 742 -14.89 -5.15 1.84
N ALA A 743 -15.35 -3.90 1.96
CA ALA A 743 -16.65 -3.49 1.42
C ALA A 743 -16.72 -3.55 -0.11
N THR A 744 -15.61 -3.36 -0.83
CA THR A 744 -15.55 -3.46 -2.32
C THR A 744 -16.07 -4.80 -2.83
N LEU A 745 -15.80 -5.86 -2.07
CA LEU A 745 -16.18 -7.24 -2.31
C LEU A 745 -17.54 -7.54 -1.66
N LEU A 746 -17.71 -7.15 -0.40
CA LEU A 746 -18.85 -7.57 0.40
C LEU A 746 -20.17 -6.89 0.00
N VAL A 747 -20.14 -5.59 -0.31
CA VAL A 747 -21.35 -4.82 -0.63
C VAL A 747 -22.01 -5.32 -1.92
N PRO A 748 -21.29 -5.53 -3.04
CA PRO A 748 -21.91 -6.05 -4.26
C PRO A 748 -22.43 -7.48 -4.10
N LEU A 749 -21.76 -8.36 -3.35
CA LEU A 749 -22.26 -9.70 -3.05
C LEU A 749 -23.57 -9.69 -2.24
N LEU A 750 -23.72 -8.76 -1.30
CA LEU A 750 -24.96 -8.59 -0.53
C LEU A 750 -26.08 -7.95 -1.38
N VAL A 751 -25.76 -7.02 -2.28
CA VAL A 751 -26.71 -6.48 -3.27
C VAL A 751 -27.17 -7.58 -4.24
N TRP A 752 -26.26 -8.43 -4.72
CA TRP A 752 -26.54 -9.59 -5.57
C TRP A 752 -27.54 -10.55 -4.92
N LEU A 753 -27.30 -10.89 -3.65
CA LEU A 753 -28.21 -11.73 -2.86
C LEU A 753 -29.57 -11.03 -2.73
N GLY A 754 -29.55 -9.75 -2.38
CA GLY A 754 -30.72 -8.90 -2.25
C GLY A 754 -31.61 -8.81 -3.50
N ALA A 755 -31.00 -8.81 -4.68
CA ALA A 755 -31.66 -8.74 -5.99
C ALA A 755 -32.22 -10.08 -6.50
N GLY A 756 -32.02 -11.19 -5.77
CA GLY A 756 -32.52 -12.52 -6.18
C GLY A 756 -34.04 -12.58 -6.40
N PRO A 757 -34.56 -13.52 -7.22
CA PRO A 757 -35.99 -13.73 -7.41
C PRO A 757 -36.74 -13.91 -6.07
N ARG A 758 -38.05 -13.69 -6.06
CA ARG A 758 -38.89 -14.26 -5.00
C ARG A 758 -39.18 -15.70 -5.38
N SER A 759 -38.98 -16.64 -4.46
CA SER A 759 -39.73 -17.90 -4.56
C SER A 759 -41.21 -17.54 -4.38
N GLY A 760 -41.99 -17.69 -5.45
CA GLY A 760 -43.44 -17.60 -5.35
C GLY A 760 -43.96 -18.60 -4.33
N ALA A 761 -45.11 -18.30 -3.73
CA ALA A 761 -45.95 -19.36 -3.21
C ALA A 761 -46.20 -20.36 -4.35
N GLU A 762 -46.41 -21.63 -4.01
CA GLU A 762 -47.00 -22.57 -4.95
C GLU A 762 -48.28 -21.91 -5.51
N VAL A 763 -48.30 -21.74 -6.83
CA VAL A 763 -49.56 -21.52 -7.52
C VAL A 763 -50.28 -22.85 -7.36
N ALA A 764 -51.16 -22.92 -6.37
CA ALA A 764 -52.19 -23.93 -6.36
C ALA A 764 -52.99 -23.69 -7.65
N ASP A 765 -52.76 -24.54 -8.65
CA ASP A 765 -53.54 -24.55 -9.88
C ASP A 765 -54.98 -24.92 -9.51
N GLY A 766 -55.75 -23.90 -9.15
CA GLY A 766 -57.19 -23.95 -9.02
C GLY A 766 -57.82 -24.05 -10.40
N THR A 767 -57.53 -25.14 -11.11
CA THR A 767 -58.29 -25.55 -12.28
C THR A 767 -59.61 -26.15 -11.76
N PRO A 768 -60.78 -25.54 -12.01
CA PRO A 768 -62.04 -26.18 -11.70
C PRO A 768 -62.19 -27.36 -12.66
N SER A 769 -62.24 -28.58 -12.15
CA SER A 769 -62.51 -29.75 -12.97
C SER A 769 -64.01 -29.82 -13.30
N ASP A 770 -64.41 -29.22 -14.41
CA ASP A 770 -65.73 -29.47 -15.00
C ASP A 770 -65.84 -30.93 -15.43
N ARG A 771 -66.56 -31.74 -14.64
CA ARG A 771 -67.24 -32.95 -15.10
C ARG A 771 -68.61 -33.08 -14.44
N ALA A 772 -69.64 -33.11 -15.27
CA ALA A 772 -71.03 -33.29 -14.87
C ALA A 772 -71.42 -34.78 -14.71
N GLY A 773 -72.51 -35.03 -13.96
CA GLY A 773 -73.20 -36.32 -13.80
C GLY A 773 -72.71 -37.10 -12.57
N GLU A 774 -73.49 -37.37 -11.51
CA GLU A 774 -74.84 -37.96 -11.47
C GLU A 774 -75.50 -37.85 -10.07
N GLY A 775 -76.81 -38.14 -10.01
CA GLY A 775 -77.80 -38.09 -8.90
C GLY A 775 -77.39 -38.05 -7.41
N GLY A 776 -78.08 -37.18 -6.64
CA GLY A 776 -78.06 -37.22 -5.16
C GLY A 776 -78.80 -36.09 -4.44
N THR A 777 -80.12 -36.27 -4.23
CA THR A 777 -81.03 -35.55 -3.29
C THR A 777 -80.47 -34.65 -2.15
N ARG A 778 -81.02 -33.41 -2.08
CA ARG A 778 -81.45 -32.60 -0.88
C ARG A 778 -80.43 -32.41 0.28
N VAL A 779 -80.32 -31.25 0.95
CA VAL A 779 -81.36 -30.38 1.54
C VAL A 779 -80.85 -28.93 1.64
N THR A 780 -81.70 -27.94 1.35
CA THR A 780 -81.52 -26.53 1.73
C THR A 780 -82.21 -26.23 3.06
N VAL A 781 -81.54 -25.52 3.97
CA VAL A 781 -82.20 -24.76 5.04
C VAL A 781 -81.57 -23.37 5.11
N VAL A 782 -82.42 -22.35 5.01
CA VAL A 782 -82.08 -20.93 5.20
C VAL A 782 -82.79 -20.42 6.46
N SER A 783 -82.07 -19.73 7.34
CA SER A 783 -82.63 -18.89 8.41
C SER A 783 -81.66 -17.72 8.65
N ARG A 784 -81.97 -16.51 8.18
CA ARG A 784 -82.77 -15.45 8.84
C ARG A 784 -82.25 -14.98 10.22
N GLY A 785 -81.57 -13.83 10.19
CA GLY A 785 -82.11 -12.58 10.78
C GLY A 785 -82.14 -12.40 12.30
N SER A 786 -81.43 -11.36 12.77
CA SER A 786 -81.57 -10.62 14.05
C SER A 786 -83.02 -10.47 14.55
N THR A 787 -83.33 -10.47 15.85
CA THR A 787 -82.94 -9.51 16.94
C THR A 787 -83.15 -10.13 18.34
N ALA A 788 -82.85 -9.55 19.54
CA ALA A 788 -81.86 -8.58 20.07
C ALA A 788 -82.03 -8.55 21.64
N TRP A 789 -81.63 -7.46 22.35
CA TRP A 789 -81.73 -7.24 23.83
C TRP A 789 -80.76 -8.12 24.66
N HIS A 790 -80.11 -7.72 25.77
CA HIS A 790 -79.89 -6.51 26.59
C HIS A 790 -78.52 -6.73 27.31
N ALA A 791 -77.81 -5.79 27.95
CA ALA A 791 -78.04 -4.41 28.38
C ALA A 791 -76.72 -3.61 28.28
#